data_AF-A0A4D6KR24-F1
#
_entry.id   AF-A0A4D6KR24-F1
#
_cell.length_a   1.000
_cell.length_b   1.000
_cell.length_c   1.000
_cell.angle_alpha   90.00
_cell.angle_beta   90.00
_cell.angle_gamma   90.00
#
_symmetry.space_group_name_H-M   'P 1'
#
loop_
_entity.id
_entity.type
_entity.pdbx_description
1 polymer ?
#
loop_
_entity_poly.entity_id
_entity_poly.type
_entity_poly.pdbx_seq_one_letter_code
_entity_poly.pdbx_strand_id
1 'polypeptide(L)'
;MVAKIRQSATESPNPKPEVGEIDTSPPFQSVKDAVSLFGEGAFSGEKPIIKKAKPYSAERVLAKETQLHVAQKELNKLREQVKNAETTKVQALVELERAKRTVEDLTQKMKVIGDSRELAIKTTEAAKSQAKKLAEEKHGIPDATGSAWKEELDSAVKRYAAVMTELDAAKQVLSKTRQEYDSCLDAKKSAFKRAAEAEDGLKENTERACEISKEISSVKESIEQAKLASIAAHQQQAMILAEKDVLRQSYKATLEQSEKQLLALKKEFSPELSKNLEMQLEERMSEIGALQKEMENKRTSDLDSVKSVTLELDDAKGSLQKVADEESSLKSLVESLKVELENVKKEHSELKEKESETESIVGNLHVKLRKSKSELEVCMSEESKVRGVSEEMILTLSQLTSETENARREAEDMKKKTEELKKEAEVTGLALAEAERKLKVALEEAEAAKAAEKRALDQITVLTERTTAARASTSESDAVITISKDEFDSLSHKVEESDKLADMKVAAAKAQVEAVKASENEALKKLETTQKEIEDIKAATQEALKKAEMAEAAKRAVESELRRWREREQKKAADAASRILAETQVSTESSPQHYRIQKQNPPHTTTQVRKFEKEKVSVSKKALLPNISGIFHRKKNQVEGGSPSYLPGENPL
;
A
#
# COMPACT_ATOMS: atom_id res chain seq x y z
N MET A 1 -63.33 9.23 22.27
CA MET A 1 -64.33 9.62 21.25
C MET A 1 -63.98 8.91 19.94
N VAL A 2 -64.99 8.57 19.12
CA VAL A 2 -64.99 8.35 17.64
C VAL A 2 -63.59 8.16 16.98
N ALA A 3 -63.12 6.96 16.62
CA ALA A 3 -63.55 6.00 15.57
C ALA A 3 -63.10 6.30 14.11
N LYS A 4 -62.20 5.45 13.58
CA LYS A 4 -62.20 4.74 12.26
C LYS A 4 -60.95 3.82 12.21
N ILE A 5 -60.91 2.53 11.80
CA ILE A 5 -61.68 1.67 10.88
C ILE A 5 -61.45 2.05 9.39
N ARG A 6 -61.01 1.19 8.45
CA ARG A 6 -60.65 -0.28 8.43
C ARG A 6 -59.11 -0.43 8.28
N GLN A 7 -58.39 -1.42 7.70
CA GLN A 7 -58.58 -2.71 6.94
C GLN A 7 -57.23 -3.48 7.15
N SER A 8 -57.09 -4.73 7.61
CA SER A 8 -57.40 -6.08 7.07
C SER A 8 -56.69 -6.45 5.74
N ALA A 9 -56.02 -7.60 5.56
CA ALA A 9 -55.93 -8.80 6.42
C ALA A 9 -54.61 -9.60 6.22
N THR A 10 -54.38 -10.59 7.08
CA THR A 10 -53.31 -11.61 7.02
C THR A 10 -53.89 -12.97 6.57
N GLU A 11 -53.02 -13.94 6.28
CA GLU A 11 -53.27 -15.40 6.13
C GLU A 11 -53.96 -15.92 4.85
N SER A 12 -53.23 -16.75 4.10
CA SER A 12 -53.65 -18.14 3.76
C SER A 12 -52.49 -18.93 3.09
N PRO A 13 -52.37 -20.26 3.32
CA PRO A 13 -51.36 -21.12 2.67
C PRO A 13 -51.94 -22.07 1.59
N ASN A 14 -51.06 -22.92 1.02
CA ASN A 14 -51.32 -24.13 0.22
C ASN A 14 -51.64 -23.98 -1.30
N PRO A 15 -51.46 -25.05 -2.12
CA PRO A 15 -50.84 -24.92 -3.46
C PRO A 15 -51.65 -25.51 -4.64
N LYS A 16 -50.96 -25.66 -5.80
CA LYS A 16 -51.33 -26.25 -7.13
C LYS A 16 -51.55 -25.19 -8.23
N PRO A 17 -51.46 -25.56 -9.53
CA PRO A 17 -50.66 -26.62 -10.16
C PRO A 17 -49.75 -26.05 -11.28
N GLU A 18 -48.87 -26.93 -11.79
CA GLU A 18 -48.07 -26.69 -12.99
C GLU A 18 -48.95 -26.69 -14.26
N VAL A 19 -48.76 -25.71 -15.14
CA VAL A 19 -49.45 -25.59 -16.44
C VAL A 19 -48.37 -25.41 -17.50
N GLY A 20 -48.34 -26.32 -18.49
CA GLY A 20 -47.21 -26.47 -19.41
C GLY A 20 -46.99 -25.29 -20.35
N GLU A 21 -45.72 -24.94 -20.54
CA GLU A 21 -45.27 -24.05 -21.62
C GLU A 21 -45.41 -24.76 -22.98
N ILE A 22 -45.79 -24.00 -24.01
CA ILE A 22 -45.97 -24.54 -25.37
C ILE A 22 -44.71 -24.21 -26.18
N ASP A 23 -43.99 -25.26 -26.59
CA ASP A 23 -42.90 -25.15 -27.57
C ASP A 23 -43.47 -24.66 -28.92
N THR A 24 -42.83 -23.63 -29.48
CA THR A 24 -43.22 -22.96 -30.73
C THR A 24 -42.13 -23.08 -31.81
N SER A 25 -41.17 -23.98 -31.63
CA SER A 25 -40.16 -24.31 -32.65
C SER A 25 -40.80 -24.92 -33.92
N PRO A 26 -40.28 -24.62 -35.12
CA PRO A 26 -40.88 -25.06 -36.37
C PRO A 26 -40.70 -26.58 -36.59
N PRO A 27 -41.73 -27.29 -37.06
CA PRO A 27 -41.68 -28.75 -37.21
C PRO A 27 -40.88 -29.23 -38.45
N PHE A 28 -40.77 -30.56 -38.56
CA PHE A 28 -40.19 -31.34 -39.66
C PHE A 28 -38.64 -31.37 -39.76
N GLN A 29 -38.00 -32.15 -38.88
CA GLN A 29 -36.85 -32.98 -39.31
C GLN A 29 -37.37 -34.25 -40.01
N SER A 30 -36.53 -34.93 -40.80
CA SER A 30 -37.00 -35.98 -41.70
C SER A 30 -37.41 -37.25 -40.96
N VAL A 31 -38.47 -37.93 -41.42
CA VAL A 31 -38.83 -39.29 -41.00
C VAL A 31 -37.63 -40.25 -41.14
N LYS A 32 -36.70 -39.96 -42.06
CA LYS A 32 -35.47 -40.70 -42.29
C LYS A 32 -34.51 -40.68 -41.08
N ASP A 33 -34.52 -39.62 -40.28
CA ASP A 33 -33.65 -39.47 -39.11
C ASP A 33 -34.22 -40.20 -37.89
N ALA A 34 -35.55 -40.21 -37.74
CA ALA A 34 -36.25 -40.96 -36.68
C ALA A 34 -36.01 -42.48 -36.77
N VAL A 35 -35.86 -43.02 -37.99
CA VAL A 35 -35.52 -44.44 -38.21
C VAL A 35 -34.09 -44.78 -37.74
N SER A 36 -33.19 -43.80 -37.71
CA SER A 36 -31.81 -43.98 -37.22
C SER A 36 -31.74 -44.14 -35.69
N LEU A 37 -32.66 -43.51 -34.95
CA LEU A 37 -32.68 -43.52 -33.48
C LEU A 37 -33.15 -44.83 -32.84
N PHE A 38 -33.84 -45.70 -33.59
CA PHE A 38 -34.36 -46.99 -33.12
C PHE A 38 -33.78 -48.20 -33.88
N GLY A 39 -32.71 -47.98 -34.66
CA GLY A 39 -32.26 -48.88 -35.73
C GLY A 39 -31.32 -50.03 -35.35
N GLU A 40 -31.06 -50.36 -34.08
CA GLU A 40 -30.19 -51.50 -33.73
C GLU A 40 -30.52 -52.10 -32.34
N GLY A 41 -31.30 -53.20 -32.29
CA GLY A 41 -31.71 -53.84 -31.03
C GLY A 41 -32.48 -55.16 -31.15
N ALA A 42 -31.75 -56.30 -31.26
CA ALA A 42 -32.24 -57.68 -31.41
C ALA A 42 -33.01 -57.97 -32.72
N PHE A 43 -32.95 -59.15 -33.36
CA PHE A 43 -32.77 -60.52 -32.84
C PHE A 43 -31.94 -61.44 -33.76
N SER A 44 -31.67 -62.66 -33.25
CA SER A 44 -31.37 -63.91 -33.99
C SER A 44 -29.97 -64.14 -34.58
N GLY A 45 -29.25 -65.10 -33.96
CA GLY A 45 -29.09 -66.43 -34.59
C GLY A 45 -27.92 -66.68 -35.55
N GLU A 46 -27.01 -67.55 -35.10
CA GLU A 46 -26.06 -68.39 -35.87
C GLU A 46 -24.91 -67.77 -36.72
N LYS A 47 -23.74 -68.42 -36.56
CA LYS A 47 -22.59 -68.58 -37.48
C LYS A 47 -21.71 -67.34 -37.78
N PRO A 48 -20.38 -67.42 -37.52
CA PRO A 48 -19.47 -66.29 -37.69
C PRO A 48 -19.02 -66.12 -39.15
N ILE A 49 -19.69 -65.25 -39.90
CA ILE A 49 -19.17 -64.78 -41.20
C ILE A 49 -18.22 -63.60 -40.98
N ILE A 50 -16.96 -63.78 -41.38
CA ILE A 50 -15.91 -62.77 -41.31
C ILE A 50 -16.34 -61.51 -42.08
N LYS A 51 -16.68 -60.44 -41.36
CA LYS A 51 -16.86 -59.10 -41.92
C LYS A 51 -15.92 -58.15 -41.20
N LYS A 52 -15.14 -57.41 -41.99
CA LYS A 52 -13.99 -56.61 -41.54
C LYS A 52 -14.41 -55.60 -40.46
N ALA A 53 -13.52 -55.36 -39.49
CA ALA A 53 -13.71 -54.30 -38.50
C ALA A 53 -14.00 -52.97 -39.21
N LYS A 54 -15.22 -52.45 -38.99
CA LYS A 54 -15.62 -51.13 -39.48
C LYS A 54 -14.76 -50.11 -38.73
N PRO A 55 -14.02 -49.21 -39.39
CA PRO A 55 -13.15 -48.28 -38.69
C PRO A 55 -13.99 -47.44 -37.74
N TYR A 56 -13.59 -47.37 -36.46
CA TYR A 56 -14.16 -46.42 -35.51
C TYR A 56 -13.91 -45.02 -36.07
N SER A 57 -14.96 -44.34 -36.53
CA SER A 57 -14.80 -43.09 -37.27
C SER A 57 -14.16 -42.04 -36.38
N ALA A 58 -13.08 -41.41 -36.88
CA ALA A 58 -12.38 -40.34 -36.16
C ALA A 58 -13.33 -39.20 -35.76
N GLU A 59 -14.32 -38.92 -36.62
CA GLU A 59 -15.50 -38.09 -36.36
C GLU A 59 -16.20 -38.39 -35.01
N ARG A 60 -16.40 -39.66 -34.63
CA ARG A 60 -17.03 -40.05 -33.35
C ARG A 60 -16.07 -39.91 -32.16
N VAL A 61 -14.76 -39.84 -32.40
CA VAL A 61 -13.76 -39.49 -31.39
C VAL A 61 -13.74 -37.97 -31.21
N LEU A 62 -13.62 -37.22 -32.30
CA LEU A 62 -13.65 -35.75 -32.34
C LEU A 62 -14.94 -35.18 -31.72
N ALA A 63 -16.11 -35.79 -31.97
CA ALA A 63 -17.37 -35.39 -31.35
C ALA A 63 -17.35 -35.56 -29.82
N LYS A 64 -16.79 -36.67 -29.32
CA LYS A 64 -16.61 -36.92 -27.88
C LYS A 64 -15.56 -36.00 -27.26
N GLU A 65 -14.49 -35.71 -27.97
CA GLU A 65 -13.43 -34.81 -27.53
C GLU A 65 -13.94 -33.36 -27.46
N THR A 66 -14.77 -32.95 -28.42
CA THR A 66 -15.50 -31.67 -28.41
C THR A 66 -16.45 -31.59 -27.23
N GLN A 67 -17.26 -32.65 -26.98
CA GLN A 67 -18.13 -32.72 -25.80
C GLN A 67 -17.34 -32.67 -24.49
N LEU A 68 -16.19 -33.34 -24.41
CA LEU A 68 -15.31 -33.30 -23.24
C LEU A 68 -14.75 -31.88 -23.02
N HIS A 69 -14.36 -31.19 -24.09
CA HIS A 69 -13.87 -29.81 -24.01
C HIS A 69 -14.96 -28.82 -23.56
N VAL A 70 -16.21 -29.01 -24.01
CA VAL A 70 -17.38 -28.25 -23.53
C VAL A 70 -17.65 -28.54 -22.06
N ALA A 71 -17.73 -29.81 -21.67
CA ALA A 71 -17.96 -30.21 -20.28
C ALA A 71 -16.84 -29.70 -19.35
N GLN A 72 -15.59 -29.64 -19.80
CA GLN A 72 -14.47 -29.11 -19.02
C GLN A 72 -14.53 -27.58 -18.90
N LYS A 73 -15.02 -26.87 -19.93
CA LYS A 73 -15.31 -25.43 -19.86
C LYS A 73 -16.46 -25.12 -18.88
N GLU A 74 -17.51 -25.93 -18.88
CA GLU A 74 -18.63 -25.83 -17.94
C GLU A 74 -18.20 -26.15 -16.50
N LEU A 75 -17.41 -27.20 -16.30
CA LEU A 75 -16.85 -27.56 -15.00
C LEU A 75 -15.95 -26.44 -14.44
N ASN A 76 -15.14 -25.79 -15.28
CA ASN A 76 -14.35 -24.63 -14.86
C ASN A 76 -15.24 -23.44 -14.44
N LYS A 77 -16.29 -23.11 -15.23
CA LYS A 77 -17.26 -22.06 -14.90
C LYS A 77 -17.99 -22.34 -13.58
N LEU A 78 -18.43 -23.58 -13.35
CA LEU A 78 -19.04 -24.01 -12.09
C LEU A 78 -18.05 -23.91 -10.92
N ARG A 79 -16.78 -24.26 -11.13
CA ARG A 79 -15.72 -24.17 -10.11
C ARG A 79 -15.39 -22.72 -9.72
N GLU A 80 -15.49 -21.78 -10.67
CA GLU A 80 -15.39 -20.34 -10.39
C GLU A 80 -16.61 -19.82 -9.62
N GLN A 81 -17.83 -20.25 -10.01
CA GLN A 81 -19.04 -19.92 -9.27
C GLN A 81 -19.02 -20.44 -7.82
N VAL A 82 -18.52 -21.67 -7.59
CA VAL A 82 -18.33 -22.22 -6.24
C VAL A 82 -17.33 -21.38 -5.44
N LYS A 83 -16.16 -21.05 -6.00
CA LYS A 83 -15.18 -20.17 -5.33
C LYS A 83 -15.77 -18.81 -4.94
N ASN A 84 -16.54 -18.20 -5.84
CA ASN A 84 -17.18 -16.91 -5.60
C ASN A 84 -18.29 -17.00 -4.53
N ALA A 85 -19.03 -18.11 -4.48
CA ALA A 85 -19.98 -18.38 -3.41
C ALA A 85 -19.28 -18.62 -2.07
N GLU A 86 -18.13 -19.31 -2.05
CA GLU A 86 -17.32 -19.54 -0.86
C GLU A 86 -16.72 -18.23 -0.30
N THR A 87 -16.15 -17.36 -1.14
CA THR A 87 -15.63 -16.05 -0.69
C THR A 87 -16.74 -15.15 -0.16
N THR A 88 -17.89 -15.09 -0.86
CA THR A 88 -19.08 -14.35 -0.40
C THR A 88 -19.59 -14.90 0.95
N LYS A 89 -19.63 -16.23 1.12
CA LYS A 89 -20.01 -16.88 2.38
C LYS A 89 -19.05 -16.55 3.53
N VAL A 90 -17.74 -16.56 3.28
CA VAL A 90 -16.73 -16.18 4.29
C VAL A 90 -16.88 -14.70 4.69
N GLN A 91 -17.09 -13.80 3.73
CA GLN A 91 -17.37 -12.38 4.01
C GLN A 91 -18.65 -12.22 4.85
N ALA A 92 -19.76 -12.85 4.45
CA ALA A 92 -21.02 -12.81 5.18
C ALA A 92 -20.91 -13.35 6.62
N LEU A 93 -20.09 -14.37 6.87
CA LEU A 93 -19.80 -14.87 8.21
C LEU A 93 -19.00 -13.86 9.06
N VAL A 94 -18.02 -13.17 8.47
CA VAL A 94 -17.27 -12.09 9.14
C VAL A 94 -18.17 -10.91 9.47
N GLU A 95 -19.11 -10.57 8.60
CA GLU A 95 -20.10 -9.49 8.82
C GLU A 95 -21.12 -9.88 9.88
N LEU A 96 -21.63 -11.11 9.87
CA LEU A 96 -22.51 -11.65 10.91
C LEU A 96 -21.83 -11.63 12.29
N GLU A 97 -20.56 -12.03 12.38
CA GLU A 97 -19.82 -12.02 13.65
C GLU A 97 -19.49 -10.60 14.13
N ARG A 98 -19.31 -9.65 13.20
CA ARG A 98 -19.24 -8.21 13.51
C ARG A 98 -20.58 -7.71 14.07
N ALA A 99 -21.70 -8.09 13.45
CA ALA A 99 -23.04 -7.70 13.85
C ALA A 99 -23.40 -8.24 15.26
N LYS A 100 -23.11 -9.51 15.56
CA LYS A 100 -23.28 -10.09 16.92
C LYS A 100 -22.57 -9.24 17.98
N ARG A 101 -21.28 -8.96 17.79
CA ARG A 101 -20.49 -8.14 18.74
C ARG A 101 -21.07 -6.75 18.94
N THR A 102 -21.63 -6.12 17.89
CA THR A 102 -22.33 -4.83 18.05
C THR A 102 -23.66 -4.97 18.79
N VAL A 103 -24.41 -6.07 18.63
CA VAL A 103 -25.63 -6.33 19.41
C VAL A 103 -25.29 -6.59 20.88
N GLU A 104 -24.21 -7.33 21.17
CA GLU A 104 -23.71 -7.60 22.53
C GLU A 104 -23.27 -6.31 23.23
N ASP A 105 -22.46 -5.48 22.58
CA ASP A 105 -22.03 -4.16 23.08
C ASP A 105 -23.23 -3.22 23.34
N LEU A 106 -24.18 -3.14 22.40
CA LEU A 106 -25.41 -2.36 22.60
C LEU A 106 -26.27 -2.92 23.73
N THR A 107 -26.34 -4.24 23.89
CA THR A 107 -27.08 -4.89 24.99
C THR A 107 -26.44 -4.58 26.34
N GLN A 108 -25.11 -4.63 26.44
CA GLN A 108 -24.37 -4.24 27.65
C GLN A 108 -24.59 -2.77 27.99
N LYS A 109 -24.52 -1.87 27.00
CA LYS A 109 -24.80 -0.43 27.16
C LYS A 109 -26.25 -0.18 27.60
N MET A 110 -27.22 -0.85 27.01
CA MET A 110 -28.63 -0.76 27.44
C MET A 110 -28.83 -1.25 28.88
N LYS A 111 -28.13 -2.32 29.29
CA LYS A 111 -28.15 -2.77 30.69
C LYS A 111 -27.59 -1.71 31.64
N VAL A 112 -26.40 -1.17 31.37
CA VAL A 112 -25.78 -0.12 32.21
C VAL A 112 -26.68 1.13 32.32
N ILE A 113 -27.35 1.52 31.23
CA ILE A 113 -28.32 2.62 31.23
C ILE A 113 -29.57 2.26 32.05
N GLY A 114 -30.03 1.01 32.00
CA GLY A 114 -31.13 0.50 32.82
C GLY A 114 -30.80 0.51 34.32
N ASP A 115 -29.68 -0.10 34.69
CA ASP A 115 -29.19 -0.18 36.07
C ASP A 115 -28.99 1.24 36.66
N SER A 116 -28.41 2.16 35.89
CA SER A 116 -28.24 3.58 36.24
C SER A 116 -29.58 4.32 36.41
N ARG A 117 -30.55 4.08 35.51
CA ARG A 117 -31.90 4.64 35.61
C ARG A 117 -32.63 4.14 36.85
N GLU A 118 -32.51 2.85 37.19
CA GLU A 118 -33.13 2.29 38.40
C GLU A 118 -32.49 2.86 39.67
N LEU A 119 -31.16 3.06 39.67
CA LEU A 119 -30.47 3.76 40.76
C LEU A 119 -30.99 5.19 40.93
N ALA A 120 -31.17 5.94 39.84
CA ALA A 120 -31.71 7.30 39.86
C ALA A 120 -33.18 7.38 40.32
N ILE A 121 -33.99 6.36 40.01
CA ILE A 121 -35.35 6.25 40.57
C ILE A 121 -35.26 6.01 42.07
N LYS A 122 -34.44 5.07 42.53
CA LYS A 122 -34.27 4.77 43.97
C LYS A 122 -33.76 5.98 44.77
N THR A 123 -32.82 6.77 44.24
CA THR A 123 -32.35 7.99 44.93
C THR A 123 -33.40 9.09 44.95
N THR A 124 -34.18 9.28 43.88
CA THR A 124 -35.28 10.26 43.88
C THR A 124 -36.45 9.85 44.78
N GLU A 125 -36.76 8.56 44.90
CA GLU A 125 -37.75 8.04 45.86
C GLU A 125 -37.28 8.13 47.31
N ALA A 126 -35.99 7.88 47.58
CA ALA A 126 -35.39 8.10 48.89
C ALA A 126 -35.43 9.59 49.29
N ALA A 127 -35.02 10.49 48.39
CA ALA A 127 -35.09 11.93 48.61
C ALA A 127 -36.54 12.43 48.80
N LYS A 128 -37.50 11.90 48.03
CA LYS A 128 -38.95 12.19 48.19
C LYS A 128 -39.50 11.68 49.53
N SER A 129 -38.98 10.57 50.04
CA SER A 129 -39.34 10.02 51.35
C SER A 129 -38.73 10.83 52.50
N GLN A 130 -37.48 11.31 52.35
CA GLN A 130 -36.87 12.26 53.29
C GLN A 130 -37.59 13.61 53.28
N ALA A 131 -37.95 14.14 52.11
CA ALA A 131 -38.70 15.38 51.97
C ALA A 131 -40.11 15.30 52.61
N LYS A 132 -40.76 14.13 52.57
CA LYS A 132 -42.00 13.89 53.33
C LYS A 132 -41.77 13.95 54.83
N LYS A 133 -40.77 13.24 55.37
CA LYS A 133 -40.42 13.29 56.79
C LYS A 133 -40.14 14.72 57.25
N LEU A 134 -39.35 15.48 56.49
CA LEU A 134 -39.04 16.90 56.75
C LEU A 134 -40.23 17.87 56.59
N ALA A 135 -41.35 17.41 56.02
CA ALA A 135 -42.62 18.15 55.97
C ALA A 135 -43.56 17.73 57.12
N GLU A 136 -43.58 16.45 57.48
CA GLU A 136 -44.33 15.88 58.60
C GLU A 136 -43.76 16.33 59.96
N GLU A 137 -42.44 16.54 60.05
CA GLU A 137 -41.71 17.02 61.24
C GLU A 137 -41.88 18.54 61.49
N LYS A 138 -42.52 19.29 60.58
CA LYS A 138 -42.75 20.74 60.72
C LYS A 138 -44.06 21.07 61.42
N HIS A 139 -44.11 20.74 62.71
CA HIS A 139 -45.03 21.34 63.67
C HIS A 139 -44.28 21.88 64.91
N GLY A 140 -43.51 22.94 64.69
CA GLY A 140 -42.77 23.69 65.71
C GLY A 140 -42.48 25.11 65.23
N ILE A 141 -42.64 26.09 66.11
CA ILE A 141 -42.46 27.52 65.80
C ILE A 141 -40.95 27.85 65.72
N PRO A 142 -40.50 28.67 64.76
CA PRO A 142 -39.08 28.79 64.43
C PRO A 142 -38.35 29.84 65.25
N ASP A 143 -37.06 29.58 65.52
CA ASP A 143 -36.06 30.65 65.54
C ASP A 143 -34.65 30.13 65.16
N ALA A 144 -33.74 31.05 64.86
CA ALA A 144 -32.28 30.87 64.81
C ALA A 144 -31.62 29.81 63.86
N THR A 145 -32.26 29.37 62.76
CA THR A 145 -31.59 28.50 61.73
C THR A 145 -31.72 29.00 60.28
N GLY A 146 -31.85 30.31 60.07
CA GLY A 146 -32.10 30.92 58.75
C GLY A 146 -30.91 30.97 57.77
N SER A 147 -29.69 30.67 58.23
CA SER A 147 -28.46 30.67 57.41
C SER A 147 -28.28 29.35 56.64
N ALA A 148 -28.18 28.23 57.36
CA ALA A 148 -27.83 26.93 56.79
C ALA A 148 -28.77 26.49 55.65
N TRP A 149 -30.08 26.68 55.80
CA TRP A 149 -31.05 26.36 54.74
C TRP A 149 -30.96 27.28 53.50
N LYS A 150 -30.42 28.50 53.65
CA LYS A 150 -30.11 29.38 52.51
C LYS A 150 -28.82 28.95 51.81
N GLU A 151 -27.79 28.57 52.55
CA GLU A 151 -26.54 28.06 51.97
C GLU A 151 -26.74 26.70 51.27
N GLU A 152 -27.55 25.81 51.83
CA GLU A 152 -27.97 24.56 51.18
C GLU A 152 -28.74 24.81 49.87
N LEU A 153 -29.68 25.77 49.89
CA LEU A 153 -30.46 26.15 48.71
C LEU A 153 -29.60 26.82 47.63
N ASP A 154 -28.72 27.75 48.00
CA ASP A 154 -27.79 28.41 47.07
C ASP A 154 -26.75 27.42 46.51
N SER A 155 -26.26 26.50 47.35
CA SER A 155 -25.45 25.34 46.93
C SER A 155 -26.20 24.46 45.93
N ALA A 156 -27.49 24.18 46.15
CA ALA A 156 -28.31 23.41 45.22
C ALA A 156 -28.54 24.15 43.90
N VAL A 157 -28.81 25.46 43.93
CA VAL A 157 -28.95 26.30 42.73
C VAL A 157 -27.64 26.34 41.93
N LYS A 158 -26.49 26.49 42.58
CA LYS A 158 -25.16 26.44 41.95
C LYS A 158 -24.89 25.08 41.30
N ARG A 159 -25.24 23.97 41.97
CA ARG A 159 -25.16 22.61 41.42
C ARG A 159 -26.07 22.43 40.19
N TYR A 160 -27.31 22.89 40.24
CA TYR A 160 -28.21 22.86 39.08
C TYR A 160 -27.71 23.72 37.91
N ALA A 161 -27.14 24.91 38.18
CA ALA A 161 -26.55 25.76 37.15
C ALA A 161 -25.37 25.07 36.45
N ALA A 162 -24.47 24.43 37.21
CA ALA A 162 -23.36 23.66 36.66
C ALA A 162 -23.86 22.52 35.74
N VAL A 163 -24.78 21.68 36.24
CA VAL A 163 -25.37 20.56 35.48
C VAL A 163 -26.09 21.05 34.20
N MET A 164 -26.73 22.22 34.24
CA MET A 164 -27.32 22.82 33.03
C MET A 164 -26.26 23.26 32.02
N THR A 165 -25.15 23.86 32.46
CA THR A 165 -24.04 24.21 31.54
C THR A 165 -23.33 22.98 30.96
N GLU A 166 -23.18 21.91 31.74
CA GLU A 166 -22.66 20.62 31.26
C GLU A 166 -23.61 19.98 30.23
N LEU A 167 -24.92 20.01 30.49
CA LEU A 167 -25.94 19.52 29.57
C LEU A 167 -25.96 20.30 28.25
N ASP A 168 -25.80 21.63 28.29
CA ASP A 168 -25.76 22.45 27.07
C ASP A 168 -24.44 22.28 26.29
N ALA A 169 -23.31 22.09 26.98
CA ALA A 169 -22.07 21.68 26.34
C ALA A 169 -22.21 20.30 25.68
N ALA A 170 -22.84 19.32 26.34
CA ALA A 170 -23.10 18.01 25.78
C ALA A 170 -24.02 18.06 24.54
N LYS A 171 -25.03 18.95 24.52
CA LYS A 171 -25.87 19.20 23.32
C LYS A 171 -25.05 19.77 22.16
N GLN A 172 -24.12 20.69 22.43
CA GLN A 172 -23.24 21.27 21.39
C GLN A 172 -22.25 20.24 20.82
N VAL A 173 -21.70 19.36 21.66
CA VAL A 173 -20.89 18.22 21.18
C VAL A 173 -21.75 17.29 20.32
N LEU A 174 -22.96 16.93 20.76
CA LEU A 174 -23.86 16.04 20.02
C LEU A 174 -24.28 16.62 18.65
N SER A 175 -24.56 17.92 18.55
CA SER A 175 -24.90 18.56 17.27
C SER A 175 -23.70 18.60 16.33
N LYS A 176 -22.49 18.91 16.85
CA LYS A 176 -21.25 18.88 16.07
C LYS A 176 -20.92 17.47 15.55
N THR A 177 -21.01 16.45 16.40
CA THR A 177 -20.77 15.05 15.99
C THR A 177 -21.78 14.56 14.95
N ARG A 178 -23.04 15.02 14.97
CA ARG A 178 -24.01 14.76 13.90
C ARG A 178 -23.58 15.41 12.58
N GLN A 179 -23.22 16.69 12.59
CA GLN A 179 -22.73 17.40 11.41
C GLN A 179 -21.47 16.74 10.81
N GLU A 180 -20.54 16.27 11.66
CA GLU A 180 -19.35 15.52 11.26
C GLU A 180 -19.69 14.15 10.66
N TYR A 181 -20.68 13.45 11.23
CA TYR A 181 -21.18 12.17 10.70
C TYR A 181 -21.88 12.33 9.34
N ASP A 182 -22.73 13.33 9.18
CA ASP A 182 -23.42 13.62 7.91
C ASP A 182 -22.41 14.01 6.82
N SER A 183 -21.42 14.85 7.16
CA SER A 183 -20.30 15.19 6.28
C SER A 183 -19.48 13.94 5.88
N CYS A 184 -19.27 13.01 6.82
CA CYS A 184 -18.58 11.75 6.56
C CYS A 184 -19.41 10.82 5.65
N LEU A 185 -20.73 10.78 5.80
CA LEU A 185 -21.63 10.05 4.90
C LEU A 185 -21.57 10.59 3.47
N ASP A 186 -21.59 11.91 3.28
CA ASP A 186 -21.53 12.51 1.95
C ASP A 186 -20.15 12.39 1.29
N ALA A 187 -19.07 12.45 2.08
CA ALA A 187 -17.73 12.09 1.63
C ALA A 187 -17.66 10.61 1.19
N LYS A 188 -18.29 9.70 1.96
CA LYS A 188 -18.37 8.26 1.64
C LYS A 188 -19.19 7.98 0.36
N LYS A 189 -20.34 8.64 0.18
CA LYS A 189 -21.11 8.58 -1.09
C LYS A 189 -20.27 9.04 -2.27
N SER A 190 -19.55 10.16 -2.11
CA SER A 190 -18.69 10.74 -3.14
C SER A 190 -17.50 9.84 -3.47
N ALA A 191 -16.92 9.16 -2.48
CA ALA A 191 -15.86 8.18 -2.67
C ALA A 191 -16.35 6.95 -3.44
N PHE A 192 -17.54 6.42 -3.10
CA PHE A 192 -18.14 5.32 -3.87
C PHE A 192 -18.47 5.71 -5.31
N LYS A 193 -18.97 6.93 -5.57
CA LYS A 193 -19.23 7.38 -6.94
C LYS A 193 -17.95 7.39 -7.79
N ARG A 194 -16.85 7.93 -7.26
CA ARG A 194 -15.53 7.91 -7.93
C ARG A 194 -14.97 6.49 -8.10
N ALA A 195 -15.23 5.59 -7.16
CA ALA A 195 -14.82 4.19 -7.27
C ALA A 195 -15.56 3.47 -8.40
N ALA A 196 -16.87 3.68 -8.54
CA ALA A 196 -17.66 3.15 -9.65
C ALA A 196 -17.21 3.76 -11.01
N GLU A 197 -17.03 5.07 -11.08
CA GLU A 197 -16.50 5.76 -12.27
C GLU A 197 -15.12 5.21 -12.70
N ALA A 198 -14.26 4.86 -11.74
CA ALA A 198 -12.97 4.23 -12.01
C ALA A 198 -13.09 2.74 -12.40
N GLU A 199 -14.06 2.01 -11.86
CA GLU A 199 -14.34 0.62 -12.23
C GLU A 199 -14.90 0.51 -13.65
N ASP A 200 -15.81 1.41 -14.03
CA ASP A 200 -16.39 1.46 -15.37
C ASP A 200 -15.35 1.93 -16.41
N GLY A 201 -14.55 2.95 -16.08
CA GLY A 201 -13.39 3.33 -16.89
C GLY A 201 -12.33 2.21 -17.02
N LEU A 202 -12.20 1.33 -16.03
CA LEU A 202 -11.36 0.13 -16.13
C LEU A 202 -11.95 -0.90 -17.11
N LYS A 203 -13.28 -1.13 -17.08
CA LYS A 203 -13.97 -2.02 -18.02
C LYS A 203 -13.74 -1.58 -19.47
N GLU A 204 -14.02 -0.32 -19.79
CA GLU A 204 -13.76 0.23 -21.13
C GLU A 204 -12.29 0.08 -21.56
N ASN A 205 -11.34 0.30 -20.63
CA ASN A 205 -9.92 0.13 -20.91
C ASN A 205 -9.57 -1.34 -21.20
N THR A 206 -10.18 -2.31 -20.50
CA THR A 206 -10.00 -3.73 -20.78
C THR A 206 -10.65 -4.16 -22.11
N GLU A 207 -11.81 -3.62 -22.45
CA GLU A 207 -12.49 -3.90 -23.73
C GLU A 207 -11.66 -3.38 -24.90
N ARG A 208 -11.22 -2.12 -24.87
CA ARG A 208 -10.31 -1.54 -25.86
C ARG A 208 -8.98 -2.29 -25.97
N ALA A 209 -8.44 -2.79 -24.85
CA ALA A 209 -7.23 -3.64 -24.87
C ALA A 209 -7.49 -5.01 -25.54
N CYS A 210 -8.68 -5.59 -25.37
CA CYS A 210 -9.09 -6.81 -26.06
C CYS A 210 -9.33 -6.59 -27.56
N GLU A 211 -9.83 -5.42 -27.97
CA GLU A 211 -9.99 -5.03 -29.38
C GLU A 211 -8.64 -4.88 -30.07
N ILE A 212 -7.73 -4.06 -29.52
CA ILE A 212 -6.36 -3.89 -30.02
C ILE A 212 -5.63 -5.24 -30.09
N SER A 213 -5.88 -6.16 -29.16
CA SER A 213 -5.31 -7.52 -29.20
C SER A 213 -5.81 -8.37 -30.37
N LYS A 214 -7.08 -8.20 -30.79
CA LYS A 214 -7.63 -8.84 -32.01
C LYS A 214 -7.03 -8.21 -33.26
N GLU A 215 -6.93 -6.88 -33.32
CA GLU A 215 -6.31 -6.15 -34.45
C GLU A 215 -4.84 -6.57 -34.65
N ILE A 216 -4.05 -6.62 -33.57
CA ILE A 216 -2.66 -7.10 -33.60
C ILE A 216 -2.57 -8.55 -34.10
N SER A 217 -3.57 -9.39 -33.80
CA SER A 217 -3.60 -10.78 -34.28
C SER A 217 -3.91 -10.86 -35.78
N SER A 218 -4.94 -10.13 -36.25
CA SER A 218 -5.29 -9.99 -37.67
C SER A 218 -4.14 -9.42 -38.50
N VAL A 219 -3.44 -8.39 -38.01
CA VAL A 219 -2.27 -7.80 -38.67
C VAL A 219 -1.11 -8.80 -38.76
N LYS A 220 -0.88 -9.63 -37.72
CA LYS A 220 0.13 -10.70 -37.78
C LYS A 220 -0.20 -11.76 -38.83
N GLU A 221 -1.45 -12.22 -38.87
CA GLU A 221 -1.94 -13.19 -39.86
C GLU A 221 -1.78 -12.64 -41.29
N SER A 222 -2.14 -11.37 -41.51
CA SER A 222 -1.93 -10.67 -42.79
C SER A 222 -0.46 -10.55 -43.18
N ILE A 223 0.43 -10.20 -42.24
CA ILE A 223 1.89 -10.17 -42.46
C ILE A 223 2.43 -11.57 -42.81
N GLU A 224 1.91 -12.64 -42.22
CA GLU A 224 2.33 -14.00 -42.50
C GLU A 224 1.84 -14.49 -43.88
N GLN A 225 0.59 -14.17 -44.25
CA GLN A 225 0.08 -14.38 -45.61
C GLN A 225 0.90 -13.61 -46.66
N ALA A 226 1.25 -12.35 -46.39
CA ALA A 226 2.08 -11.54 -47.28
C ALA A 226 3.51 -12.10 -47.45
N LYS A 227 4.10 -12.66 -46.39
CA LYS A 227 5.39 -13.38 -46.46
C LYS A 227 5.29 -14.64 -47.32
N LEU A 228 4.25 -15.45 -47.15
CA LEU A 228 4.01 -16.64 -47.96
C LEU A 228 3.82 -16.28 -49.45
N ALA A 229 3.04 -15.24 -49.74
CA ALA A 229 2.88 -14.73 -51.10
C ALA A 229 4.20 -14.21 -51.71
N SER A 230 5.03 -13.50 -50.92
CA SER A 230 6.36 -13.04 -51.36
C SER A 230 7.32 -14.20 -51.64
N ILE A 231 7.31 -15.26 -50.82
CA ILE A 231 8.10 -16.48 -51.07
C ILE A 231 7.63 -17.17 -52.36
N ALA A 232 6.33 -17.31 -52.57
CA ALA A 232 5.77 -17.88 -53.79
C ALA A 232 6.13 -17.06 -55.04
N ALA A 233 6.08 -15.72 -54.96
CA ALA A 233 6.46 -14.83 -56.05
C ALA A 233 7.94 -14.98 -56.43
N HIS A 234 8.86 -15.04 -55.45
CA HIS A 234 10.28 -15.30 -55.69
C HIS A 234 10.53 -16.69 -56.31
N GLN A 235 9.77 -17.72 -55.90
CA GLN A 235 9.86 -19.05 -56.51
C GLN A 235 9.41 -19.04 -57.98
N GLN A 236 8.30 -18.38 -58.31
CA GLN A 236 7.85 -18.21 -59.69
C GLN A 236 8.86 -17.42 -60.53
N GLN A 237 9.43 -16.33 -59.98
CA GLN A 237 10.49 -15.56 -60.65
C GLN A 237 11.72 -16.42 -60.95
N ALA A 238 12.16 -17.28 -60.01
CA ALA A 238 13.27 -18.19 -60.21
C ALA A 238 12.99 -19.24 -61.31
N MET A 239 11.76 -19.77 -61.38
CA MET A 239 11.35 -20.70 -62.44
C MET A 239 11.34 -20.01 -63.82
N ILE A 240 10.80 -18.80 -63.93
CA ILE A 240 10.79 -18.01 -65.17
C ILE A 240 12.21 -17.68 -65.65
N LEU A 241 13.13 -17.36 -64.72
CA LEU A 241 14.53 -17.11 -65.07
C LEU A 241 15.21 -18.38 -65.61
N ALA A 242 15.01 -19.53 -64.97
CA ALA A 242 15.55 -20.80 -65.43
C ALA A 242 15.00 -21.20 -66.82
N GLU A 243 13.71 -21.03 -67.07
CA GLU A 243 13.09 -21.27 -68.38
C GLU A 243 13.67 -20.35 -69.47
N LYS A 244 13.85 -19.06 -69.16
CA LYS A 244 14.43 -18.08 -70.10
C LYS A 244 15.90 -18.38 -70.42
N ASP A 245 16.67 -18.91 -69.46
CA ASP A 245 18.04 -19.36 -69.73
C ASP A 245 18.10 -20.64 -70.56
N VAL A 246 17.17 -21.60 -70.38
CA VAL A 246 17.04 -22.78 -71.25
C VAL A 246 16.68 -22.37 -72.68
N LEU A 247 15.72 -21.46 -72.86
CA LEU A 247 15.37 -20.90 -74.17
C LEU A 247 16.55 -20.15 -74.81
N ARG A 248 17.28 -19.33 -74.04
CA ARG A 248 18.49 -18.64 -74.53
C ARG A 248 19.56 -19.63 -75.00
N GLN A 249 19.76 -20.74 -74.28
CA GLN A 249 20.70 -21.79 -74.67
C GLN A 249 20.27 -22.50 -75.97
N SER A 250 18.98 -22.79 -76.15
CA SER A 250 18.47 -23.43 -77.37
C SER A 250 18.56 -22.53 -78.61
N TYR A 251 18.25 -21.24 -78.48
CA TYR A 251 18.44 -20.26 -79.57
C TYR A 251 19.92 -20.12 -79.95
N LYS A 252 20.82 -20.07 -78.96
CA LYS A 252 22.27 -20.05 -79.22
C LYS A 252 22.75 -21.30 -79.96
N ALA A 253 22.31 -22.49 -79.55
CA ALA A 253 22.68 -23.74 -80.22
C ALA A 253 22.19 -23.78 -81.68
N THR A 254 20.96 -23.31 -81.94
CA THR A 254 20.39 -23.21 -83.30
C THR A 254 21.17 -22.21 -84.17
N LEU A 255 21.59 -21.07 -83.61
CA LEU A 255 22.43 -20.08 -84.32
C LEU A 255 23.81 -20.66 -84.66
N GLU A 256 24.49 -21.28 -83.70
CA GLU A 256 25.77 -21.95 -83.95
C GLU A 256 25.63 -23.10 -84.96
N GLN A 257 24.45 -23.71 -85.11
CA GLN A 257 24.19 -24.73 -86.14
C GLN A 257 24.00 -24.11 -87.53
N SER A 258 23.25 -23.01 -87.65
CA SER A 258 23.05 -22.33 -88.95
C SER A 258 24.33 -21.66 -89.44
N GLU A 259 25.18 -21.13 -88.55
CA GLU A 259 26.53 -20.66 -88.89
C GLU A 259 27.40 -21.79 -89.47
N LYS A 260 27.35 -23.00 -88.88
CA LYS A 260 28.07 -24.18 -89.38
C LYS A 260 27.54 -24.63 -90.75
N GLN A 261 26.23 -24.53 -91.00
CA GLN A 261 25.62 -24.80 -92.30
C GLN A 261 26.01 -23.76 -93.36
N LEU A 262 26.02 -22.47 -93.01
CA LEU A 262 26.46 -21.38 -93.89
C LEU A 262 27.95 -21.54 -94.26
N LEU A 263 28.80 -21.91 -93.29
CA LEU A 263 30.21 -22.25 -93.51
C LEU A 263 30.43 -23.55 -94.31
N ALA A 264 29.44 -24.43 -94.41
CA ALA A 264 29.45 -25.58 -95.30
C ALA A 264 29.10 -25.16 -96.74
N LEU A 265 27.94 -24.52 -96.96
CA LEU A 265 27.54 -24.00 -98.27
C LEU A 265 28.62 -23.09 -98.89
N LYS A 266 29.25 -22.24 -98.08
CA LYS A 266 30.33 -21.34 -98.53
C LYS A 266 31.59 -22.08 -99.05
N LYS A 267 31.73 -23.38 -98.79
CA LYS A 267 32.79 -24.24 -99.34
C LYS A 267 32.36 -25.03 -100.59
N GLU A 268 31.08 -25.02 -100.93
CA GLU A 268 30.51 -25.77 -102.06
C GLU A 268 30.39 -24.92 -103.34
N PHE A 269 30.58 -23.60 -103.25
CA PHE A 269 30.62 -22.70 -104.41
C PHE A 269 31.92 -22.87 -105.23
N SER A 270 31.78 -23.42 -106.45
CA SER A 270 32.88 -23.58 -107.40
C SER A 270 33.07 -22.32 -108.28
N PRO A 271 34.30 -21.76 -108.37
CA PRO A 271 34.57 -20.52 -109.12
C PRO A 271 34.72 -20.72 -110.64
N GLU A 272 34.53 -21.94 -111.15
CA GLU A 272 34.81 -22.31 -112.53
C GLU A 272 33.58 -22.19 -113.45
N LEU A 273 32.37 -22.14 -112.89
CA LEU A 273 31.13 -21.98 -113.66
C LEU A 273 30.95 -20.55 -114.20
N SER A 274 31.37 -19.52 -113.46
CA SER A 274 31.21 -18.11 -113.85
C SER A 274 32.06 -17.75 -115.08
N LYS A 275 33.31 -18.23 -115.15
CA LYS A 275 34.21 -18.00 -116.29
C LYS A 275 33.77 -18.64 -117.60
N ASN A 276 32.93 -19.68 -117.55
CA ASN A 276 32.39 -20.29 -118.78
C ASN A 276 31.31 -19.40 -119.43
N LEU A 277 30.44 -18.80 -118.61
CA LEU A 277 29.37 -17.91 -119.05
C LEU A 277 29.91 -16.61 -119.69
N GLU A 278 31.02 -16.09 -119.16
CA GLU A 278 31.69 -14.89 -119.67
C GLU A 278 32.24 -15.09 -121.10
N MET A 279 32.70 -16.30 -121.43
CA MET A 279 33.22 -16.65 -122.77
C MET A 279 32.11 -16.80 -123.82
N GLN A 280 30.92 -17.29 -123.42
CA GLN A 280 29.76 -17.44 -124.31
C GLN A 280 29.13 -16.10 -124.71
N LEU A 281 29.42 -15.03 -123.97
CA LEU A 281 28.86 -13.69 -124.21
C LEU A 281 29.39 -13.06 -125.51
N GLU A 282 30.67 -13.28 -125.82
CA GLU A 282 31.34 -12.70 -126.99
C GLU A 282 30.90 -13.41 -128.30
N GLU A 283 30.68 -14.72 -128.24
CA GLU A 283 30.11 -15.51 -129.34
C GLU A 283 28.65 -15.10 -129.64
N ARG A 284 27.87 -14.82 -128.59
CA ARG A 284 26.49 -14.29 -128.70
C ARG A 284 26.40 -12.96 -129.45
N MET A 285 27.46 -12.14 -129.46
CA MET A 285 27.48 -10.91 -130.28
C MET A 285 27.56 -11.20 -131.79
N SER A 286 27.97 -12.40 -132.21
CA SER A 286 27.85 -12.83 -133.62
C SER A 286 26.47 -13.40 -133.96
N GLU A 287 25.77 -13.99 -132.98
CA GLU A 287 24.36 -14.38 -133.10
C GLU A 287 23.39 -13.19 -133.17
N ILE A 288 23.88 -11.94 -133.13
CA ILE A 288 23.12 -10.73 -133.47
C ILE A 288 22.53 -10.78 -134.89
N GLY A 289 23.07 -11.62 -135.79
CA GLY A 289 22.44 -11.95 -137.08
C GLY A 289 21.15 -12.81 -136.97
N ALA A 290 20.96 -13.54 -135.87
CA ALA A 290 19.79 -14.39 -135.61
C ALA A 290 18.68 -13.69 -134.80
N LEU A 291 18.96 -12.51 -134.21
CA LEU A 291 18.06 -11.71 -133.37
C LEU A 291 16.65 -11.48 -133.92
N GLN A 292 16.47 -11.50 -135.25
CA GLN A 292 15.16 -11.33 -135.88
C GLN A 292 14.18 -12.48 -135.56
N LYS A 293 14.69 -13.68 -135.24
CA LYS A 293 13.89 -14.82 -134.75
C LYS A 293 13.73 -14.82 -133.22
N GLU A 294 14.55 -14.04 -132.52
CA GLU A 294 14.58 -13.91 -131.06
C GLU A 294 13.51 -12.92 -130.54
N MET A 295 13.01 -12.04 -131.40
CA MET A 295 11.92 -11.08 -131.09
C MET A 295 10.66 -11.73 -130.49
N GLU A 296 10.34 -12.97 -130.87
CA GLU A 296 9.19 -13.70 -130.32
C GLU A 296 9.49 -14.26 -128.91
N ASN A 297 10.71 -14.76 -128.69
CA ASN A 297 11.15 -15.30 -127.39
C ASN A 297 11.48 -14.21 -126.36
N LYS A 298 11.85 -13.00 -126.81
CA LYS A 298 12.05 -11.86 -125.91
C LYS A 298 10.76 -11.47 -125.19
N ARG A 299 9.60 -11.56 -125.85
CA ARG A 299 8.30 -11.32 -125.21
C ARG A 299 7.99 -12.27 -124.04
N THR A 300 8.46 -13.52 -124.08
CA THR A 300 8.32 -14.45 -122.94
C THR A 300 9.37 -14.16 -121.87
N SER A 301 10.62 -13.88 -122.25
CA SER A 301 11.69 -13.52 -121.30
C SER A 301 11.40 -12.22 -120.54
N ASP A 302 10.88 -11.20 -121.21
CA ASP A 302 10.48 -9.92 -120.59
C ASP A 302 9.30 -10.14 -119.64
N LEU A 303 8.34 -10.98 -120.03
CA LEU A 303 7.19 -11.33 -119.19
C LEU A 303 7.61 -12.11 -117.93
N ASP A 304 8.57 -13.03 -118.03
CA ASP A 304 9.06 -13.81 -116.89
C ASP A 304 10.02 -12.99 -115.99
N SER A 305 10.79 -12.08 -116.57
CA SER A 305 11.55 -11.05 -115.84
C SER A 305 10.61 -10.14 -115.03
N VAL A 306 9.55 -9.61 -115.67
CA VAL A 306 8.53 -8.82 -114.98
C VAL A 306 7.84 -9.63 -113.87
N LYS A 307 7.55 -10.92 -114.07
CA LYS A 307 7.03 -11.79 -113.00
C LYS A 307 7.98 -11.88 -111.80
N SER A 308 9.28 -12.13 -112.02
CA SER A 308 10.28 -12.16 -110.93
C SER A 308 10.29 -10.84 -110.16
N VAL A 309 10.39 -9.71 -110.88
CA VAL A 309 10.39 -8.38 -110.28
C VAL A 309 9.08 -8.08 -109.53
N THR A 310 7.92 -8.54 -110.01
CA THR A 310 6.65 -8.40 -109.25
C THR A 310 6.58 -9.27 -108.00
N LEU A 311 7.14 -10.49 -108.04
CA LEU A 311 7.21 -11.36 -106.86
C LEU A 311 8.18 -10.78 -105.81
N GLU A 312 9.37 -10.33 -106.23
CA GLU A 312 10.33 -9.63 -105.38
C GLU A 312 9.74 -8.33 -104.80
N LEU A 313 8.93 -7.60 -105.58
CA LEU A 313 8.22 -6.41 -105.12
C LEU A 313 7.12 -6.72 -104.11
N ASP A 314 6.30 -7.76 -104.31
CA ASP A 314 5.27 -8.17 -103.36
C ASP A 314 5.86 -8.81 -102.09
N ASP A 315 6.99 -9.53 -102.17
CA ASP A 315 7.75 -10.02 -101.01
C ASP A 315 8.40 -8.86 -100.22
N ALA A 316 8.98 -7.88 -100.92
CA ALA A 316 9.52 -6.66 -100.29
C ALA A 316 8.42 -5.83 -99.61
N LYS A 317 7.25 -5.72 -100.24
CA LYS A 317 6.05 -5.05 -99.71
C LYS A 317 5.44 -5.81 -98.52
N GLY A 318 5.39 -7.14 -98.58
CA GLY A 318 4.99 -7.98 -97.45
C GLY A 318 5.97 -7.90 -96.28
N SER A 319 7.26 -7.73 -96.56
CA SER A 319 8.29 -7.48 -95.54
C SER A 319 8.17 -6.07 -94.94
N LEU A 320 7.91 -5.06 -95.76
CA LEU A 320 7.67 -3.68 -95.32
C LEU A 320 6.42 -3.56 -94.44
N GLN A 321 5.34 -4.30 -94.76
CA GLN A 321 4.15 -4.34 -93.92
C GLN A 321 4.45 -4.93 -92.54
N LYS A 322 5.19 -6.05 -92.45
CA LYS A 322 5.61 -6.62 -91.16
C LYS A 322 6.41 -5.62 -90.33
N VAL A 323 7.35 -4.89 -90.95
CA VAL A 323 8.12 -3.84 -90.27
C VAL A 323 7.23 -2.70 -89.76
N ALA A 324 6.17 -2.33 -90.51
CA ALA A 324 5.19 -1.33 -90.04
C ALA A 324 4.31 -1.85 -88.89
N ASP A 325 3.92 -3.13 -88.92
CA ASP A 325 3.15 -3.78 -87.85
C ASP A 325 4.00 -3.94 -86.57
N GLU A 326 5.28 -4.26 -86.72
CA GLU A 326 6.29 -4.27 -85.64
C GLU A 326 6.55 -2.86 -85.09
N GLU A 327 6.67 -1.83 -85.93
CA GLU A 327 6.82 -0.44 -85.50
C GLU A 327 5.59 0.05 -84.71
N SER A 328 4.39 -0.30 -85.15
CA SER A 328 3.12 -0.04 -84.44
C SER A 328 3.08 -0.74 -83.08
N SER A 329 3.50 -2.01 -83.05
CA SER A 329 3.59 -2.81 -81.82
C SER A 329 4.58 -2.19 -80.82
N LEU A 330 5.78 -1.82 -81.28
CA LEU A 330 6.79 -1.15 -80.46
C LEU A 330 6.33 0.23 -79.95
N LYS A 331 5.63 1.02 -80.77
CA LYS A 331 5.02 2.30 -80.36
C LYS A 331 4.03 2.10 -79.21
N SER A 332 3.14 1.10 -79.30
CA SER A 332 2.17 0.81 -78.23
C SER A 332 2.84 0.33 -76.93
N LEU A 333 3.88 -0.50 -77.03
CA LEU A 333 4.69 -0.91 -75.87
C LEU A 333 5.40 0.27 -75.21
N VAL A 334 6.00 1.17 -76.00
CA VAL A 334 6.64 2.40 -75.49
C VAL A 334 5.63 3.30 -74.78
N GLU A 335 4.41 3.45 -75.29
CA GLU A 335 3.38 4.26 -74.62
C GLU A 335 2.92 3.61 -73.30
N SER A 336 2.75 2.28 -73.27
CA SER A 336 2.48 1.53 -72.04
C SER A 336 3.57 1.74 -70.98
N LEU A 337 4.85 1.65 -71.38
CA LEU A 337 5.99 1.84 -70.49
C LEU A 337 6.13 3.28 -69.97
N LYS A 338 5.69 4.30 -70.73
CA LYS A 338 5.59 5.67 -70.21
C LYS A 338 4.54 5.79 -69.11
N VAL A 339 3.35 5.22 -69.31
CA VAL A 339 2.26 5.25 -68.30
C VAL A 339 2.69 4.52 -67.03
N GLU A 340 3.34 3.37 -67.18
CA GLU A 340 3.92 2.63 -66.05
C GLU A 340 5.01 3.43 -65.33
N LEU A 341 5.90 4.12 -66.05
CA LEU A 341 6.92 5.00 -65.47
C LEU A 341 6.33 6.19 -64.70
N GLU A 342 5.28 6.85 -65.21
CA GLU A 342 4.62 7.93 -64.47
C GLU A 342 3.85 7.42 -63.24
N ASN A 343 3.25 6.22 -63.30
CA ASN A 343 2.66 5.57 -62.13
C ASN A 343 3.73 5.27 -61.06
N VAL A 344 4.87 4.68 -61.44
CA VAL A 344 5.98 4.38 -60.50
C VAL A 344 6.55 5.66 -59.88
N LYS A 345 6.66 6.76 -60.65
CA LYS A 345 7.04 8.08 -60.10
C LYS A 345 6.04 8.59 -59.05
N LYS A 346 4.74 8.44 -59.32
CA LYS A 346 3.67 8.83 -58.41
C LYS A 346 3.70 8.00 -57.12
N GLU A 347 3.78 6.68 -57.24
CA GLU A 347 3.92 5.76 -56.09
C GLU A 347 5.17 6.07 -55.26
N HIS A 348 6.31 6.34 -55.88
CA HIS A 348 7.52 6.78 -55.19
C HIS A 348 7.31 8.11 -54.45
N SER A 349 6.55 9.06 -55.00
CA SER A 349 6.25 10.32 -54.31
C SER A 349 5.36 10.12 -53.09
N GLU A 350 4.32 9.28 -53.18
CA GLU A 350 3.43 8.93 -52.07
C GLU A 350 4.13 8.12 -50.96
N LEU A 351 5.05 7.23 -51.34
CA LEU A 351 5.90 6.50 -50.39
C LEU A 351 6.84 7.44 -49.63
N LYS A 352 7.45 8.41 -50.32
CA LYS A 352 8.35 9.40 -49.70
C LYS A 352 7.62 10.38 -48.77
N GLU A 353 6.38 10.73 -49.09
CA GLU A 353 5.52 11.51 -48.18
C GLU A 353 5.27 10.72 -46.89
N LYS A 354 4.80 9.47 -47.00
CA LYS A 354 4.56 8.57 -45.85
C LYS A 354 5.82 8.25 -45.06
N GLU A 355 6.98 8.12 -45.70
CA GLU A 355 8.27 8.00 -45.02
C GLU A 355 8.47 9.20 -44.06
N SER A 356 8.33 10.43 -44.56
CA SER A 356 8.47 11.65 -43.74
C SER A 356 7.41 11.78 -42.63
N GLU A 357 6.17 11.31 -42.86
CA GLU A 357 5.15 11.21 -41.82
C GLU A 357 5.58 10.23 -40.71
N THR A 358 6.09 9.05 -41.08
CA THR A 358 6.55 8.06 -40.10
C THR A 358 7.79 8.51 -39.33
N GLU A 359 8.75 9.21 -39.97
CA GLU A 359 9.88 9.84 -39.28
C GLU A 359 9.41 10.87 -38.24
N SER A 360 8.43 11.71 -38.60
CA SER A 360 7.83 12.70 -37.70
C SER A 360 7.15 12.04 -36.49
N ILE A 361 6.41 10.94 -36.72
CA ILE A 361 5.79 10.13 -35.66
C ILE A 361 6.85 9.49 -34.76
N VAL A 362 7.90 8.90 -35.33
CA VAL A 362 9.02 8.29 -34.57
C VAL A 362 9.74 9.35 -33.74
N GLY A 363 9.99 10.55 -34.28
CA GLY A 363 10.55 11.69 -33.55
C GLY A 363 9.67 12.12 -32.37
N ASN A 364 8.35 12.22 -32.59
CA ASN A 364 7.37 12.55 -31.56
C ASN A 364 7.35 11.51 -30.41
N LEU A 365 7.37 10.21 -30.77
CA LEU A 365 7.45 9.10 -29.82
C LEU A 365 8.79 9.10 -29.06
N HIS A 366 9.90 9.41 -29.72
CA HIS A 366 11.22 9.51 -29.08
C HIS A 366 11.30 10.66 -28.05
N VAL A 367 10.68 11.80 -28.34
CA VAL A 367 10.55 12.92 -27.39
C VAL A 367 9.67 12.53 -26.20
N LYS A 368 8.52 11.88 -26.43
CA LYS A 368 7.66 11.34 -25.37
C LYS A 368 8.39 10.33 -24.48
N LEU A 369 9.15 9.40 -25.07
CA LEU A 369 9.96 8.41 -24.37
C LEU A 369 11.03 9.08 -23.50
N ARG A 370 11.77 10.06 -24.02
CA ARG A 370 12.77 10.82 -23.26
C ARG A 370 12.14 11.58 -22.09
N LYS A 371 11.00 12.24 -22.31
CA LYS A 371 10.25 12.95 -21.27
C LYS A 371 9.82 11.99 -20.16
N SER A 372 9.12 10.91 -20.51
CA SER A 372 8.66 9.89 -19.56
C SER A 372 9.82 9.26 -18.77
N LYS A 373 10.97 9.01 -19.41
CA LYS A 373 12.18 8.55 -18.72
C LYS A 373 12.68 9.57 -17.68
N SER A 374 12.74 10.87 -18.04
CA SER A 374 13.17 11.90 -17.09
C SER A 374 12.19 12.11 -15.93
N GLU A 375 10.88 11.96 -16.18
CA GLU A 375 9.85 12.01 -15.13
C GLU A 375 9.97 10.80 -14.18
N LEU A 376 10.18 9.60 -14.72
CA LEU A 376 10.44 8.39 -13.93
C LEU A 376 11.72 8.51 -13.06
N GLU A 377 12.80 9.06 -13.61
CA GLU A 377 14.07 9.22 -12.89
C GLU A 377 13.97 10.25 -11.75
N VAL A 378 13.18 11.32 -11.94
CA VAL A 378 12.79 12.23 -10.85
C VAL A 378 11.96 11.51 -9.79
N CYS A 379 10.93 10.75 -10.17
CA CYS A 379 10.09 9.99 -9.24
C CYS A 379 10.90 8.95 -8.44
N MET A 380 11.83 8.23 -9.05
CA MET A 380 12.73 7.30 -8.34
C MET A 380 13.64 8.03 -7.34
N SER A 381 14.12 9.24 -7.68
CA SER A 381 14.86 10.07 -6.74
C SER A 381 14.00 10.48 -5.53
N GLU A 382 12.72 10.81 -5.75
CA GLU A 382 11.76 11.17 -4.70
C GLU A 382 11.45 9.96 -3.81
N GLU A 383 11.18 8.81 -4.43
CA GLU A 383 10.92 7.54 -3.75
C GLU A 383 12.09 7.15 -2.85
N SER A 384 13.34 7.28 -3.32
CA SER A 384 14.52 6.93 -2.51
C SER A 384 14.64 7.77 -1.23
N LYS A 385 14.27 9.06 -1.27
CA LYS A 385 14.24 9.95 -0.09
C LYS A 385 13.16 9.51 0.90
N VAL A 386 11.94 9.26 0.40
CA VAL A 386 10.80 8.81 1.21
C VAL A 386 11.07 7.45 1.84
N ARG A 387 11.71 6.54 1.10
CA ARG A 387 12.15 5.22 1.57
C ARG A 387 13.15 5.33 2.72
N GLY A 388 14.19 6.17 2.60
CA GLY A 388 15.13 6.43 3.69
C GLY A 388 14.47 6.96 4.96
N VAL A 389 13.57 7.95 4.83
CA VAL A 389 12.78 8.47 5.98
C VAL A 389 11.86 7.40 6.58
N SER A 390 11.30 6.51 5.76
CA SER A 390 10.50 5.37 6.24
C SER A 390 11.36 4.34 6.98
N GLU A 391 12.60 4.11 6.55
CA GLU A 391 13.54 3.20 7.21
C GLU A 391 14.01 3.78 8.56
N GLU A 392 14.31 5.08 8.63
CA GLU A 392 14.57 5.80 9.89
C GLU A 392 13.35 5.75 10.85
N MET A 393 12.12 5.88 10.33
CA MET A 393 10.90 5.77 11.12
C MET A 393 10.68 4.34 11.65
N ILE A 394 11.01 3.31 10.87
CA ILE A 394 10.95 1.91 11.32
C ILE A 394 12.01 1.64 12.40
N LEU A 395 13.23 2.13 12.24
CA LEU A 395 14.30 2.00 13.23
C LEU A 395 13.92 2.66 14.56
N THR A 396 13.45 3.92 14.54
CA THR A 396 13.03 4.64 15.75
C THR A 396 11.81 4.00 16.43
N LEU A 397 10.83 3.49 15.67
CA LEU A 397 9.72 2.70 16.23
C LEU A 397 10.21 1.39 16.87
N SER A 398 11.16 0.69 16.27
CA SER A 398 11.72 -0.55 16.84
C SER A 398 12.49 -0.29 18.14
N GLN A 399 13.25 0.81 18.20
CA GLN A 399 13.94 1.25 19.41
C GLN A 399 12.94 1.59 20.52
N LEU A 400 11.95 2.47 20.26
CA LEU A 400 10.92 2.83 21.24
C LEU A 400 10.12 1.62 21.73
N THR A 401 9.88 0.63 20.86
CA THR A 401 9.25 -0.64 21.25
C THR A 401 10.14 -1.42 22.21
N SER A 402 11.46 -1.52 21.95
CA SER A 402 12.39 -2.18 22.86
C SER A 402 12.55 -1.45 24.19
N GLU A 403 12.57 -0.12 24.20
CA GLU A 403 12.65 0.70 25.42
C GLU A 403 11.39 0.56 26.28
N THR A 404 10.21 0.55 25.65
CA THR A 404 8.93 0.29 26.32
C THR A 404 8.88 -1.11 26.93
N GLU A 405 9.36 -2.12 26.21
CA GLU A 405 9.44 -3.51 26.68
C GLU A 405 10.48 -3.70 27.81
N ASN A 406 11.57 -2.93 27.81
CA ASN A 406 12.51 -2.88 28.93
C ASN A 406 11.86 -2.29 30.18
N ALA A 407 11.24 -1.10 30.05
CA ALA A 407 10.54 -0.44 31.15
C ALA A 407 9.38 -1.30 31.72
N ARG A 408 8.67 -2.06 30.87
CA ARG A 408 7.66 -3.02 31.31
C ARG A 408 8.27 -4.13 32.19
N ARG A 409 9.38 -4.73 31.77
CA ARG A 409 10.07 -5.79 32.53
C ARG A 409 10.63 -5.26 33.85
N GLU A 410 11.21 -4.06 33.85
CA GLU A 410 11.67 -3.38 35.07
C GLU A 410 10.51 -3.12 36.05
N ALA A 411 9.35 -2.65 35.56
CA ALA A 411 8.16 -2.46 36.38
C ALA A 411 7.60 -3.78 36.94
N GLU A 412 7.63 -4.87 36.17
CA GLU A 412 7.24 -6.21 36.63
C GLU A 412 8.19 -6.76 37.70
N ASP A 413 9.49 -6.55 37.58
CA ASP A 413 10.48 -6.96 38.60
C ASP A 413 10.42 -6.09 39.86
N MET A 414 10.16 -4.79 39.73
CA MET A 414 9.89 -3.92 40.88
C MET A 414 8.59 -4.32 41.60
N LYS A 415 7.56 -4.75 40.85
CA LYS A 415 6.33 -5.31 41.44
C LYS A 415 6.60 -6.60 42.22
N LYS A 416 7.40 -7.54 41.68
CA LYS A 416 7.80 -8.77 42.40
C LYS A 416 8.48 -8.44 43.73
N LYS A 417 9.50 -7.56 43.69
CA LYS A 417 10.22 -7.08 44.90
C LYS A 417 9.27 -6.41 45.90
N THR A 418 8.26 -5.69 45.43
CA THR A 418 7.26 -5.05 46.31
C THR A 418 6.39 -6.08 47.02
N GLU A 419 5.95 -7.13 46.32
CA GLU A 419 5.19 -8.24 46.91
C GLU A 419 6.05 -9.13 47.83
N GLU A 420 7.35 -9.22 47.58
CA GLU A 420 8.32 -9.90 48.44
C GLU A 420 8.54 -9.13 49.75
N LEU A 421 8.88 -7.84 49.67
CA LEU A 421 9.01 -6.95 50.83
C LEU A 421 7.70 -6.84 51.64
N LYS A 422 6.54 -6.89 50.97
CA LYS A 422 5.23 -6.92 51.64
C LYS A 422 5.03 -8.18 52.47
N LYS A 423 5.43 -9.36 51.97
CA LYS A 423 5.38 -10.61 52.74
C LYS A 423 6.36 -10.59 53.91
N GLU A 424 7.55 -10.00 53.73
CA GLU A 424 8.53 -9.82 54.82
C GLU A 424 7.98 -8.87 55.90
N ALA A 425 7.30 -7.79 55.51
CA ALA A 425 6.58 -6.89 56.42
C ALA A 425 5.40 -7.58 57.15
N GLU A 426 4.63 -8.44 56.46
CA GLU A 426 3.56 -9.24 57.08
C GLU A 426 4.14 -10.26 58.10
N VAL A 427 5.24 -10.95 57.77
CA VAL A 427 5.91 -11.90 58.67
C VAL A 427 6.53 -11.21 59.88
N THR A 428 7.20 -10.07 59.70
CA THR A 428 7.77 -9.29 60.81
C THR A 428 6.69 -8.65 61.68
N GLY A 429 5.57 -8.21 61.10
CA GLY A 429 4.39 -7.75 61.85
C GLY A 429 3.76 -8.85 62.71
N LEU A 430 3.66 -10.09 62.21
CA LEU A 430 3.20 -11.24 63.00
C LEU A 430 4.18 -11.58 64.14
N ALA A 431 5.48 -11.53 63.89
CA ALA A 431 6.50 -11.75 64.91
C ALA A 431 6.47 -10.67 66.00
N LEU A 432 6.24 -9.39 65.63
CA LEU A 432 6.05 -8.29 66.56
C LEU A 432 4.81 -8.50 67.44
N ALA A 433 3.66 -8.82 66.85
CA ALA A 433 2.44 -9.09 67.62
C ALA A 433 2.58 -10.29 68.58
N GLU A 434 3.37 -11.31 68.21
CA GLU A 434 3.69 -12.41 69.11
C GLU A 434 4.63 -11.98 70.26
N ALA A 435 5.57 -11.07 69.99
CA ALA A 435 6.45 -10.48 71.00
C ALA A 435 5.70 -9.55 71.96
N GLU A 436 4.78 -8.71 71.47
CA GLU A 436 3.89 -7.89 72.29
C GLU A 436 3.02 -8.76 73.22
N ARG A 437 2.46 -9.86 72.71
CA ARG A 437 1.71 -10.83 73.52
C ARG A 437 2.59 -11.46 74.61
N LYS A 438 3.84 -11.82 74.30
CA LYS A 438 4.82 -12.34 75.29
C LYS A 438 5.16 -11.28 76.34
N LEU A 439 5.38 -10.04 75.93
CA LEU A 439 5.65 -8.92 76.83
C LEU A 439 4.48 -8.65 77.78
N LYS A 440 3.23 -8.70 77.28
CA LYS A 440 2.04 -8.53 78.13
C LYS A 440 1.93 -9.63 79.20
N VAL A 441 2.18 -10.90 78.84
CA VAL A 441 2.22 -12.00 79.81
C VAL A 441 3.33 -11.78 80.84
N ALA A 442 4.55 -11.40 80.41
CA ALA A 442 5.65 -11.12 81.32
C ALA A 442 5.39 -9.92 82.26
N LEU A 443 4.60 -8.93 81.83
CA LEU A 443 4.15 -7.82 82.68
C LEU A 443 3.11 -8.28 83.70
N GLU A 444 2.11 -9.08 83.30
CA GLU A 444 1.12 -9.68 84.20
C GLU A 444 1.79 -10.60 85.25
N GLU A 445 2.79 -11.38 84.84
CA GLU A 445 3.64 -12.19 85.73
C GLU A 445 4.47 -11.32 86.69
N ALA A 446 5.06 -10.22 86.21
CA ALA A 446 5.83 -9.30 87.05
C ALA A 446 4.97 -8.51 88.05
N GLU A 447 3.72 -8.17 87.70
CA GLU A 447 2.75 -7.59 88.63
C GLU A 447 2.27 -8.62 89.66
N ALA A 448 2.02 -9.87 89.26
CA ALA A 448 1.72 -10.96 90.18
C ALA A 448 2.89 -11.23 91.15
N ALA A 449 4.13 -11.18 90.67
CA ALA A 449 5.34 -11.29 91.48
C ALA A 449 5.44 -10.14 92.51
N LYS A 450 5.25 -8.88 92.10
CA LYS A 450 5.21 -7.72 93.01
C LYS A 450 4.07 -7.81 94.04
N ALA A 451 2.92 -8.34 93.64
CA ALA A 451 1.81 -8.57 94.56
C ALA A 451 2.11 -9.69 95.58
N ALA A 452 2.86 -10.72 95.19
CA ALA A 452 3.35 -11.76 96.09
C ALA A 452 4.46 -11.24 97.03
N GLU A 453 5.41 -10.46 96.49
CA GLU A 453 6.44 -9.74 97.26
C GLU A 453 5.80 -8.84 98.33
N LYS A 454 4.81 -8.02 97.96
CA LYS A 454 4.09 -7.20 98.93
C LYS A 454 3.41 -8.05 100.00
N ARG A 455 2.71 -9.13 99.65
CA ARG A 455 2.11 -10.03 100.65
C ARG A 455 3.14 -10.67 101.57
N ALA A 456 4.34 -10.98 101.08
CA ALA A 456 5.43 -11.49 101.90
C ALA A 456 5.96 -10.41 102.86
N LEU A 457 6.11 -9.16 102.40
CA LEU A 457 6.46 -8.01 103.25
C LEU A 457 5.38 -7.73 104.31
N ASP A 458 4.09 -7.73 103.93
CA ASP A 458 2.95 -7.58 104.84
C ASP A 458 2.89 -8.73 105.88
N GLN A 459 3.30 -9.95 105.51
CA GLN A 459 3.46 -11.06 106.48
C GLN A 459 4.68 -10.88 107.39
N ILE A 460 5.80 -10.38 106.86
CA ILE A 460 7.02 -10.09 107.64
C ILE A 460 6.76 -8.96 108.66
N THR A 461 6.02 -7.91 108.30
CA THR A 461 5.63 -6.86 109.25
C THR A 461 4.69 -7.40 110.31
N VAL A 462 3.63 -8.14 109.95
CA VAL A 462 2.72 -8.77 110.94
C VAL A 462 3.44 -9.77 111.86
N LEU A 463 4.41 -10.54 111.36
CA LEU A 463 5.24 -11.42 112.18
C LEU A 463 6.21 -10.62 113.07
N THR A 464 6.75 -9.50 112.58
CA THR A 464 7.62 -8.61 113.36
C THR A 464 6.83 -7.92 114.48
N GLU A 465 5.66 -7.36 114.17
CA GLU A 465 4.72 -6.77 115.13
C GLU A 465 4.21 -7.79 116.14
N ARG A 466 3.91 -9.02 115.72
CA ARG A 466 3.59 -10.11 116.64
C ARG A 466 4.78 -10.48 117.53
N THR A 467 6.01 -10.39 117.02
CA THR A 467 7.22 -10.69 117.78
C THR A 467 7.60 -9.55 118.75
N THR A 468 7.39 -8.28 118.38
CA THR A 468 7.57 -7.14 119.30
C THR A 468 6.45 -7.07 120.33
N ALA A 469 5.19 -7.37 119.96
CA ALA A 469 4.08 -7.50 120.90
C ALA A 469 4.25 -8.70 121.85
N ALA A 470 4.78 -9.82 121.38
CA ALA A 470 5.17 -10.94 122.23
C ALA A 470 6.28 -10.54 123.21
N ARG A 471 7.35 -9.88 122.73
CA ARG A 471 8.42 -9.32 123.58
C ARG A 471 7.92 -8.26 124.57
N ALA A 472 6.89 -7.49 124.22
CA ALA A 472 6.24 -6.53 125.12
C ALA A 472 5.25 -7.20 126.11
N SER A 473 4.86 -8.46 125.87
CA SER A 473 3.97 -9.25 126.74
C SER A 473 4.74 -10.22 127.65
N THR A 474 5.98 -10.58 127.28
CA THR A 474 6.93 -11.30 128.14
C THR A 474 7.82 -10.30 128.88
N SER A 475 7.37 -9.84 130.04
CA SER A 475 8.18 -9.01 130.93
C SER A 475 9.29 -9.83 131.61
N GLU A 476 10.43 -9.99 130.95
CA GLU A 476 11.66 -10.47 131.62
C GLU A 476 12.95 -9.99 130.94
N SER A 477 13.83 -9.37 131.75
CA SER A 477 15.24 -9.03 131.49
C SER A 477 15.59 -7.95 130.45
N ASP A 478 16.30 -6.91 130.91
CA ASP A 478 17.34 -6.22 130.12
C ASP A 478 18.51 -7.20 129.84
N ALA A 479 18.28 -8.13 128.92
CA ALA A 479 19.28 -9.11 128.53
C ALA A 479 20.33 -8.46 127.63
N VAL A 480 21.46 -8.05 128.22
CA VAL A 480 22.67 -7.70 127.47
C VAL A 480 23.19 -8.99 126.80
N ILE A 481 22.80 -9.19 125.53
CA ILE A 481 23.22 -10.35 124.74
C ILE A 481 24.71 -10.22 124.44
N THR A 482 25.54 -10.85 125.26
CA THR A 482 26.98 -10.97 125.06
C THR A 482 27.29 -12.01 124.00
N ILE A 483 27.00 -11.66 122.73
CA ILE A 483 27.53 -12.40 121.57
C ILE A 483 29.05 -12.41 121.61
N SER A 484 29.65 -13.55 121.27
CA SER A 484 31.11 -13.63 121.13
C SER A 484 31.59 -12.75 119.99
N LYS A 485 32.87 -12.35 120.03
CA LYS A 485 33.44 -11.54 118.94
C LYS A 485 33.34 -12.27 117.60
N ASP A 486 33.59 -13.57 117.57
CA ASP A 486 33.55 -14.39 116.36
C ASP A 486 32.11 -14.49 115.78
N GLU A 487 31.08 -14.50 116.63
CA GLU A 487 29.68 -14.43 116.19
C GLU A 487 29.30 -13.04 115.66
N PHE A 488 29.77 -11.97 116.30
CA PHE A 488 29.57 -10.60 115.81
C PHE A 488 30.28 -10.41 114.45
N ASP A 489 31.56 -10.76 114.36
CA ASP A 489 32.36 -10.66 113.13
C ASP A 489 31.75 -11.55 112.02
N SER A 490 31.22 -12.74 112.33
CA SER A 490 30.50 -13.59 111.37
C SER A 490 29.16 -13.02 110.91
N LEU A 491 28.41 -12.35 111.80
CA LEU A 491 27.14 -11.72 111.44
C LEU A 491 27.37 -10.45 110.61
N SER A 492 28.35 -9.63 110.98
CA SER A 492 28.81 -8.49 110.19
C SER A 492 29.31 -8.92 108.81
N HIS A 493 30.09 -10.00 108.69
CA HIS A 493 30.51 -10.54 107.40
C HIS A 493 29.32 -10.93 106.52
N LYS A 494 28.28 -11.56 107.07
CA LYS A 494 27.05 -11.91 106.34
C LYS A 494 26.24 -10.68 105.92
N VAL A 495 26.22 -9.62 106.72
CA VAL A 495 25.63 -8.33 106.32
C VAL A 495 26.42 -7.74 105.16
N GLU A 496 27.75 -7.66 105.26
CA GLU A 496 28.59 -7.18 104.16
C GLU A 496 28.44 -8.03 102.88
N GLU A 497 28.35 -9.36 102.98
CA GLU A 497 28.08 -10.24 101.84
C GLU A 497 26.71 -9.97 101.20
N SER A 498 25.70 -9.68 102.03
CA SER A 498 24.35 -9.33 101.58
C SER A 498 24.32 -7.97 100.89
N ASP A 499 25.02 -6.98 101.43
CA ASP A 499 25.15 -5.63 100.86
C ASP A 499 25.94 -5.67 99.54
N LYS A 500 27.07 -6.39 99.49
CA LYS A 500 27.83 -6.63 98.26
C LYS A 500 26.95 -7.31 97.19
N LEU A 501 26.10 -8.26 97.58
CA LEU A 501 25.16 -8.93 96.67
C LEU A 501 23.99 -8.03 96.24
N ALA A 502 23.56 -7.08 97.07
CA ALA A 502 22.60 -6.04 96.71
C ALA A 502 23.21 -5.03 95.73
N ASP A 503 24.41 -4.53 96.00
CA ASP A 503 25.16 -3.64 95.10
C ASP A 503 25.44 -4.29 93.74
N MET A 504 25.81 -5.58 93.71
CA MET A 504 25.97 -6.33 92.45
C MET A 504 24.65 -6.42 91.66
N LYS A 505 23.50 -6.61 92.32
CA LYS A 505 22.18 -6.58 91.66
C LYS A 505 21.83 -5.19 91.14
N VAL A 506 22.10 -4.14 91.92
CA VAL A 506 21.88 -2.73 91.50
C VAL A 506 22.79 -2.35 90.34
N ALA A 507 24.06 -2.79 90.34
CA ALA A 507 24.99 -2.59 89.23
C ALA A 507 24.54 -3.33 87.96
N ALA A 508 24.09 -4.58 88.08
CA ALA A 508 23.55 -5.34 86.95
C ALA A 508 22.27 -4.69 86.36
N ALA A 509 21.35 -4.23 87.22
CA ALA A 509 20.15 -3.51 86.78
C ALA A 509 20.50 -2.18 86.08
N LYS A 510 21.45 -1.39 86.62
CA LYS A 510 21.95 -0.17 85.96
C LYS A 510 22.58 -0.48 84.60
N ALA A 511 23.40 -1.55 84.49
CA ALA A 511 24.00 -1.97 83.23
C ALA A 511 22.94 -2.37 82.18
N GLN A 512 21.87 -3.06 82.58
CA GLN A 512 20.75 -3.37 81.69
C GLN A 512 20.02 -2.09 81.23
N VAL A 513 19.77 -1.14 82.13
CA VAL A 513 19.13 0.15 81.79
C VAL A 513 19.96 0.95 80.79
N GLU A 514 21.28 1.07 80.99
CA GLU A 514 22.14 1.78 80.04
C GLU A 514 22.29 1.03 78.70
N ALA A 515 22.25 -0.31 78.69
CA ALA A 515 22.21 -1.09 77.45
C ALA A 515 20.91 -0.87 76.66
N VAL A 516 19.77 -0.80 77.34
CA VAL A 516 18.47 -0.46 76.71
C VAL A 516 18.50 0.96 76.14
N LYS A 517 18.97 1.95 76.89
CA LYS A 517 19.13 3.32 76.40
C LYS A 517 20.07 3.41 75.19
N ALA A 518 21.16 2.65 75.17
CA ALA A 518 22.07 2.63 74.03
C ALA A 518 21.36 2.10 72.76
N SER A 519 20.60 1.01 72.90
CA SER A 519 19.78 0.45 71.81
C SER A 519 18.66 1.41 71.35
N GLU A 520 18.01 2.10 72.29
CA GLU A 520 17.00 3.12 72.01
C GLU A 520 17.58 4.29 71.20
N ASN A 521 18.74 4.82 71.61
CA ASN A 521 19.42 5.90 70.88
C ASN A 521 19.89 5.45 69.48
N GLU A 522 20.33 4.19 69.31
CA GLU A 522 20.66 3.65 67.99
C GLU A 522 19.42 3.54 67.08
N ALA A 523 18.29 3.08 67.64
CA ALA A 523 17.02 2.98 66.93
C ALA A 523 16.47 4.37 66.52
N LEU A 524 16.50 5.36 67.42
CA LEU A 524 16.13 6.75 67.14
C LEU A 524 16.99 7.35 66.03
N LYS A 525 18.31 7.12 66.06
CA LYS A 525 19.23 7.61 65.02
C LYS A 525 18.97 6.98 63.65
N LYS A 526 18.63 5.68 63.60
CA LYS A 526 18.21 5.02 62.36
C LYS A 526 16.92 5.63 61.82
N LEU A 527 15.92 5.86 62.69
CA LEU A 527 14.67 6.51 62.32
C LEU A 527 14.91 7.92 61.75
N GLU A 528 15.73 8.74 62.41
CA GLU A 528 16.15 10.06 61.94
C GLU A 528 16.76 10.00 60.53
N THR A 529 17.69 9.07 60.27
CA THR A 529 18.26 8.89 58.92
C THR A 529 17.22 8.52 57.87
N THR A 530 16.30 7.58 58.17
CA THR A 530 15.25 7.19 57.22
C THR A 530 14.22 8.31 56.98
N GLN A 531 13.91 9.12 57.99
CA GLN A 531 13.03 10.28 57.82
C GLN A 531 13.69 11.31 56.88
N LYS A 532 14.99 11.58 57.07
CA LYS A 532 15.73 12.51 56.21
C LYS A 532 15.79 12.02 54.75
N GLU A 533 16.05 10.74 54.51
CA GLU A 533 16.01 10.15 53.16
C GLU A 533 14.63 10.30 52.50
N ILE A 534 13.55 10.11 53.27
CA ILE A 534 12.17 10.34 52.82
C ILE A 534 11.92 11.82 52.49
N GLU A 535 12.50 12.76 53.24
CA GLU A 535 12.40 14.20 52.96
C GLU A 535 13.19 14.63 51.72
N ASP A 536 14.42 14.10 51.53
CA ASP A 536 15.23 14.32 50.33
C ASP A 536 14.53 13.75 49.07
N ILE A 537 13.91 12.56 49.16
CA ILE A 537 13.11 11.97 48.07
C ILE A 537 11.85 12.82 47.77
N LYS A 538 11.18 13.36 48.79
CA LYS A 538 10.05 14.30 48.62
C LYS A 538 10.48 15.60 47.94
N ALA A 539 11.66 16.14 48.28
CA ALA A 539 12.20 17.32 47.61
C ALA A 539 12.51 17.05 46.13
N ALA A 540 13.22 15.94 45.83
CA ALA A 540 13.57 15.55 44.47
C ALA A 540 12.34 15.28 43.58
N THR A 541 11.31 14.62 44.12
CA THR A 541 10.05 14.34 43.40
C THR A 541 9.25 15.63 43.15
N GLN A 542 9.20 16.58 44.08
CA GLN A 542 8.61 17.90 43.82
C GLN A 542 9.37 18.72 42.77
N GLU A 543 10.70 18.64 42.73
CA GLU A 543 11.50 19.32 41.71
C GLU A 543 11.30 18.68 40.32
N ALA A 544 11.24 17.35 40.24
CA ALA A 544 10.92 16.61 39.02
C ALA A 544 9.51 16.95 38.49
N LEU A 545 8.51 17.04 39.39
CA LEU A 545 7.14 17.44 39.04
C LEU A 545 7.11 18.85 38.45
N LYS A 546 7.75 19.84 39.09
CA LYS A 546 7.85 21.21 38.56
C LYS A 546 8.54 21.26 37.20
N LYS A 547 9.60 20.48 36.98
CA LYS A 547 10.27 20.36 35.67
C LYS A 547 9.34 19.78 34.60
N ALA A 548 8.53 18.77 34.94
CA ALA A 548 7.54 18.19 34.04
C ALA A 548 6.40 19.17 33.70
N GLU A 549 5.88 19.92 34.68
CA GLU A 549 4.89 20.99 34.46
C GLU A 549 5.44 22.10 33.55
N MET A 550 6.68 22.54 33.77
CA MET A 550 7.35 23.52 32.90
C MET A 550 7.54 23.00 31.47
N ALA A 551 7.86 21.71 31.30
CA ALA A 551 7.99 21.08 29.99
C ALA A 551 6.63 20.98 29.25
N GLU A 552 5.57 20.57 29.93
CA GLU A 552 4.20 20.58 29.38
C GLU A 552 3.71 22.00 29.05
N ALA A 553 4.01 22.99 29.88
CA ALA A 553 3.70 24.39 29.59
C ALA A 553 4.43 24.91 28.36
N ALA A 554 5.73 24.61 28.22
CA ALA A 554 6.52 24.96 27.04
C ALA A 554 6.02 24.26 25.76
N LYS A 555 5.70 22.96 25.86
CA LYS A 555 5.08 22.19 24.78
C LYS A 555 3.75 22.80 24.33
N ARG A 556 2.85 23.13 25.26
CA ARG A 556 1.56 23.80 24.96
C ARG A 556 1.75 25.17 24.30
N ALA A 557 2.76 25.93 24.70
CA ALA A 557 3.10 27.19 24.04
C ALA A 557 3.53 26.96 22.57
N VAL A 558 4.43 26.00 22.32
CA VAL A 558 4.87 25.62 20.97
C VAL A 558 3.71 25.09 20.12
N GLU A 559 2.87 24.21 20.66
CA GLU A 559 1.66 23.71 19.99
C GLU A 559 0.67 24.83 19.64
N SER A 560 0.56 25.87 20.48
CA SER A 560 -0.31 27.02 20.23
C SER A 560 0.21 27.90 19.08
N GLU A 561 1.52 28.15 18.99
CA GLU A 561 2.10 28.87 17.85
C GLU A 561 2.13 28.03 16.57
N LEU A 562 2.33 26.71 16.68
CA LEU A 562 2.22 25.80 15.53
C LEU A 562 0.77 25.75 14.99
N ARG A 563 -0.24 25.81 15.87
CA ARG A 563 -1.64 25.94 15.48
C ARG A 563 -1.91 27.28 14.77
N ARG A 564 -1.47 28.39 15.37
CA ARG A 564 -1.54 29.73 14.76
C ARG A 564 -0.79 29.78 13.42
N TRP A 565 0.32 29.06 13.27
CA TRP A 565 1.06 28.96 12.00
C TRP A 565 0.24 28.24 10.93
N ARG A 566 -0.36 27.08 11.25
CA ARG A 566 -1.28 26.39 10.32
C ARG A 566 -2.47 27.27 9.93
N GLU A 567 -3.06 28.01 10.87
CA GLU A 567 -4.15 28.95 10.61
C GLU A 567 -3.72 30.11 9.69
N ARG A 568 -2.51 30.67 9.89
CA ARG A 568 -1.93 31.69 9.00
C ARG A 568 -1.71 31.13 7.60
N GLU A 569 -1.19 29.90 7.48
CA GLU A 569 -0.88 29.29 6.17
C GLU A 569 -2.15 28.88 5.42
N GLN A 570 -3.17 28.37 6.12
CA GLN A 570 -4.50 28.13 5.54
C GLN A 570 -5.17 29.44 5.08
N LYS A 571 -5.02 30.54 5.82
CA LYS A 571 -5.50 31.86 5.38
C LYS A 571 -4.77 32.34 4.13
N LYS A 572 -3.44 32.25 4.05
CA LYS A 572 -2.69 32.56 2.82
C LYS A 572 -3.16 31.71 1.63
N ALA A 573 -3.40 30.41 1.85
CA ALA A 573 -3.89 29.51 0.80
C ALA A 573 -5.30 29.89 0.32
N ALA A 574 -6.19 30.28 1.24
CA ALA A 574 -7.52 30.79 0.93
C ALA A 574 -7.47 32.15 0.21
N ASP A 575 -6.60 33.08 0.64
CA ASP A 575 -6.37 34.37 -0.01
C ASP A 575 -5.77 34.20 -1.42
N ALA A 576 -4.85 33.26 -1.60
CA ALA A 576 -4.27 32.92 -2.90
C ALA A 576 -5.32 32.30 -3.84
N ALA A 577 -6.11 31.34 -3.35
CA ALA A 577 -7.23 30.78 -4.11
C ALA A 577 -8.27 31.86 -4.48
N SER A 578 -8.56 32.78 -3.57
CA SER A 578 -9.48 33.91 -3.82
C SER A 578 -8.94 34.89 -4.87
N ARG A 579 -7.62 35.14 -4.88
CA ARG A 579 -6.95 35.94 -5.93
C ARG A 579 -7.01 35.25 -7.29
N ILE A 580 -6.72 33.95 -7.36
CA ILE A 580 -6.80 33.15 -8.59
C ILE A 580 -8.23 33.17 -9.14
N LEU A 581 -9.25 33.03 -8.29
CA LEU A 581 -10.65 33.13 -8.69
C LEU A 581 -11.01 34.53 -9.21
N ALA A 582 -10.50 35.60 -8.59
CA ALA A 582 -10.70 36.97 -9.06
C ALA A 582 -10.02 37.24 -10.42
N GLU A 583 -8.76 36.81 -10.60
CA GLU A 583 -8.05 36.92 -11.89
C GLU A 583 -8.74 36.10 -12.98
N THR A 584 -9.30 34.94 -12.64
CA THR A 584 -10.10 34.11 -13.57
C THR A 584 -11.39 34.81 -13.99
N GLN A 585 -12.09 35.49 -13.08
CA GLN A 585 -13.30 36.25 -13.41
C GLN A 585 -13.02 37.51 -14.25
N VAL A 586 -11.91 38.21 -13.99
CA VAL A 586 -11.52 39.41 -14.76
C VAL A 586 -11.02 39.07 -16.18
N SER A 587 -10.60 37.82 -16.42
CA SER A 587 -10.06 37.39 -17.73
C SER A 587 -11.12 37.16 -18.83
N THR A 588 -12.38 37.55 -18.63
CA THR A 588 -13.49 37.27 -19.57
C THR A 588 -14.10 38.53 -20.20
N GLU A 589 -13.42 39.69 -20.23
CA GLU A 589 -13.90 40.81 -21.06
C GLU A 589 -12.82 41.75 -21.63
N SER A 590 -12.80 41.84 -22.97
CA SER A 590 -12.18 42.88 -23.81
C SER A 590 -10.65 42.94 -24.00
N SER A 591 -10.28 43.54 -25.14
CA SER A 591 -8.93 43.77 -25.68
C SER A 591 -9.08 44.71 -26.91
N PRO A 592 -8.06 45.47 -27.37
CA PRO A 592 -6.96 46.10 -26.64
C PRO A 592 -6.81 47.61 -26.99
N GLN A 593 -6.32 48.47 -26.08
CA GLN A 593 -5.59 49.70 -26.49
C GLN A 593 -4.82 50.45 -25.39
N HIS A 594 -3.90 51.29 -25.88
CA HIS A 594 -3.17 52.37 -25.19
C HIS A 594 -2.24 52.05 -24.00
N TYR A 595 -0.95 51.92 -24.34
CA TYR A 595 0.15 52.29 -23.45
C TYR A 595 0.15 53.79 -23.13
N ARG A 596 0.33 54.16 -21.86
CA ARG A 596 0.75 55.51 -21.45
C ARG A 596 1.65 55.45 -20.22
N ILE A 597 2.93 55.77 -20.39
CA ILE A 597 3.92 55.79 -19.32
C ILE A 597 3.77 57.08 -18.51
N GLN A 598 3.64 56.97 -17.19
CA GLN A 598 3.79 58.11 -16.29
C GLN A 598 4.47 57.68 -14.98
N LYS A 599 5.65 58.25 -14.69
CA LYS A 599 6.39 58.02 -13.44
C LYS A 599 5.91 59.00 -12.37
N GLN A 600 5.69 58.54 -11.14
CA GLN A 600 5.76 59.37 -9.93
C GLN A 600 6.43 58.60 -8.78
N ASN A 601 7.06 59.35 -7.85
CA ASN A 601 7.84 58.82 -6.73
C ASN A 601 7.00 58.78 -5.44
N PRO A 602 7.31 57.89 -4.48
CA PRO A 602 6.73 57.93 -3.13
C PRO A 602 7.38 59.03 -2.25
N PRO A 603 6.65 59.61 -1.28
CA PRO A 603 7.20 60.54 -0.28
C PRO A 603 7.78 59.83 0.95
N HIS A 604 8.69 60.50 1.67
CA HIS A 604 9.22 60.09 2.97
C HIS A 604 8.38 60.66 4.13
N THR A 605 8.30 59.93 5.25
CA THR A 605 8.27 60.56 6.59
C THR A 605 9.01 59.70 7.63
N THR A 606 9.86 60.33 8.45
CA THR A 606 10.47 59.83 9.70
C THR A 606 9.39 59.69 10.80
N THR A 607 9.55 59.13 12.01
CA THR A 607 10.63 59.01 13.02
C THR A 607 10.16 57.93 14.05
N GLN A 608 10.90 57.35 15.01
CA GLN A 608 12.21 57.60 15.64
C GLN A 608 12.95 56.26 15.93
N VAL A 609 14.15 56.35 16.51
CA VAL A 609 14.81 55.27 17.27
C VAL A 609 15.19 55.81 18.65
N ARG A 610 15.03 55.02 19.71
CA ARG A 610 15.55 55.36 21.06
C ARG A 610 16.33 54.17 21.63
N LYS A 611 17.62 54.38 21.92
CA LYS A 611 18.53 53.39 22.54
C LYS A 611 18.61 53.62 24.05
N PHE A 612 18.86 52.55 24.81
CA PHE A 612 19.81 52.45 25.93
C PHE A 612 20.23 50.96 26.02
N GLU A 613 21.50 50.60 25.74
CA GLU A 613 22.64 50.45 26.68
C GLU A 613 22.53 49.18 27.57
N LYS A 614 23.39 48.16 27.35
CA LYS A 614 24.70 47.87 28.02
C LYS A 614 24.52 47.02 29.31
N GLU A 615 25.42 46.14 29.75
CA GLU A 615 26.62 45.45 29.23
C GLU A 615 27.15 44.49 30.34
N LYS A 616 28.08 43.56 30.03
CA LYS A 616 28.97 42.74 30.92
C LYS A 616 28.50 41.27 31.16
N VAL A 617 29.25 40.20 30.85
CA VAL A 617 30.65 39.74 31.21
C VAL A 617 30.65 39.03 32.58
N SER A 618 31.26 37.84 32.84
CA SER A 618 31.85 36.70 32.07
C SER A 618 32.26 35.56 33.07
N VAL A 619 32.92 34.40 32.83
CA VAL A 619 33.59 33.74 31.67
C VAL A 619 33.80 32.20 31.90
N SER A 620 33.91 31.42 30.80
CA SER A 620 34.67 30.13 30.66
C SER A 620 34.18 28.79 31.26
N LYS A 621 34.34 27.71 30.48
CA LYS A 621 35.44 26.71 30.63
C LYS A 621 35.74 26.00 29.29
N LYS A 622 36.87 25.30 29.20
CA LYS A 622 37.43 24.67 27.97
C LYS A 622 37.50 23.13 28.08
N ALA A 623 37.32 22.41 26.96
CA ALA A 623 37.97 21.14 26.56
C ALA A 623 37.14 20.49 25.42
N LEU A 624 37.66 19.69 24.48
CA LEU A 624 39.00 19.59 23.85
C LEU A 624 38.80 18.85 22.50
N LEU A 625 39.51 19.22 21.43
CA LEU A 625 39.48 18.48 20.14
C LEU A 625 40.47 17.30 20.16
N PRO A 626 40.31 16.33 19.24
CA PRO A 626 41.31 16.24 18.16
C PRO A 626 40.74 16.45 16.75
N ASN A 627 41.57 16.98 15.86
CA ASN A 627 41.31 17.01 14.41
C ASN A 627 41.61 15.64 13.78
N ILE A 628 40.95 15.34 12.67
CA ILE A 628 41.53 14.51 11.59
C ILE A 628 41.45 15.25 10.26
N SER A 629 42.62 15.62 9.75
CA SER A 629 42.86 15.79 8.30
C SER A 629 42.61 14.45 7.59
N GLY A 630 42.17 14.40 6.33
CA GLY A 630 42.00 15.49 5.37
C GLY A 630 42.69 15.13 4.06
N ILE A 631 41.90 14.74 3.04
CA ILE A 631 42.34 14.37 1.69
C ILE A 631 41.34 14.97 0.70
N PHE A 632 41.84 15.74 -0.27
CA PHE A 632 41.46 15.67 -1.69
C PHE A 632 42.34 16.65 -2.49
N HIS A 633 43.28 16.12 -3.28
CA HIS A 633 44.18 16.95 -4.07
C HIS A 633 43.53 17.45 -5.36
N ARG A 634 43.51 18.77 -5.52
CA ARG A 634 43.23 19.50 -6.75
C ARG A 634 44.20 19.08 -7.87
N LYS A 635 43.70 18.63 -9.02
CA LYS A 635 44.49 18.58 -10.27
C LYS A 635 43.73 19.22 -11.43
N LYS A 636 44.30 20.30 -11.98
CA LYS A 636 43.86 21.00 -13.19
C LYS A 636 45.04 20.93 -14.18
N ASN A 637 44.86 20.24 -15.30
CA ASN A 637 45.78 20.32 -16.44
C ASN A 637 45.00 20.72 -17.70
N GLN A 638 45.54 21.68 -18.44
CA GLN A 638 45.43 21.76 -19.91
C GLN A 638 46.78 21.33 -20.50
N VAL A 639 46.86 21.33 -21.84
CA VAL A 639 48.03 21.24 -22.74
C VAL A 639 48.03 19.96 -23.60
N GLU A 640 47.46 20.12 -24.80
CA GLU A 640 48.13 19.93 -26.11
C GLU A 640 48.66 18.53 -26.52
N GLY A 641 48.23 18.02 -27.68
CA GLY A 641 48.86 16.87 -28.36
C GLY A 641 48.02 16.12 -29.41
N GLY A 642 48.24 16.39 -30.70
CA GLY A 642 48.22 15.39 -31.79
C GLY A 642 46.88 14.85 -32.37
N SER A 643 46.57 15.24 -33.61
CA SER A 643 45.60 14.63 -34.55
C SER A 643 46.19 13.38 -35.27
N PRO A 644 45.63 12.80 -36.37
CA PRO A 644 44.24 12.75 -36.89
C PRO A 644 43.77 11.35 -37.45
N SER A 645 42.46 11.15 -37.68
CA SER A 645 41.92 10.28 -38.76
C SER A 645 40.43 10.60 -39.04
N TYR A 646 40.09 11.31 -40.11
CA TYR A 646 39.84 10.87 -41.50
C TYR A 646 38.44 10.26 -41.79
N LEU A 647 37.61 11.06 -42.48
CA LEU A 647 36.52 10.63 -43.35
C LEU A 647 37.07 10.51 -44.80
N PRO A 648 36.69 9.49 -45.59
CA PRO A 648 36.83 9.47 -47.04
C PRO A 648 35.48 9.76 -47.74
N GLY A 649 35.47 10.41 -48.91
CA GLY A 649 34.20 10.61 -49.62
C GLY A 649 34.27 11.20 -51.04
N GLU A 650 34.77 12.43 -51.19
CA GLU A 650 34.71 13.16 -52.48
C GLU A 650 36.05 13.76 -52.89
N ASN A 651 36.32 13.77 -54.20
CA ASN A 651 37.39 14.53 -54.83
C ASN A 651 36.97 14.84 -56.30
N PRO A 652 37.37 15.99 -56.88
CA PRO A 652 36.64 16.58 -58.00
C PRO A 652 37.30 16.47 -59.38
N LEU A 653 36.48 16.59 -60.43
CA LEU A 653 36.76 17.19 -61.73
C LEU A 653 35.52 17.95 -62.21
#